data_AF-A0A523XDD6-F1
#
_entry.id   AF-A0A523XDD6-F1
#
_cell.length_a   1.000
_cell.length_b   1.000
_cell.length_c   1.000
_cell.angle_alpha   90.00
_cell.angle_beta   90.00
_cell.angle_gamma   90.00
#
_symmetry.space_group_name_H-M   'P 1'
#
loop_
_entity.id
_entity.type
_entity.pdbx_description
1 polymer ?
#
loop_
_entity_poly.entity_id
_entity_poly.type
_entity_poly.pdbx_seq_one_letter_code
_entity_poly.pdbx_strand_id
1 'polypeptide(L)'
;MRDIQTKRKNDFRRVIRKILGKNFSIVIKLILIFFLLNVIYPKPGSFFTSMREGDIAQQDIIAPFTFPVKKDPEEIKRERKKAIESVLPVVDYDEDKTQDLVKKIENFFVILFERKEKTLDKSLKNMADDGYNISKNTVTFLLRPEIREKREKLKEILFQPIEKGIIYDKSRIPYMKEKRISVRKSSGEIIYSSKDFYSLDEAKDLIKNKTFSYIKRDEEIIKAMDEVTILFYTPNLRINVEETEKRRKEASASVSETKGLVLKGEMIVRAHDQITKQIALKLNSLNEIVGQKKSILENIFLRLGLNILLLLLLFVLYFYIIKYKNYLWRESEKLLMIEIVMLIFLYLASLLFKLEHIFLFLIPLSFLAMVFTMLFGEIFSMVICFVLASILAIFTGMRFPVFIFLMVSSIAGIFSVKGINRRAKLYKALFIISVTNMLLVFGIESFSRTPIFSILMGTSFGFINAVVSVFLLVGLLPLFEKFTETTTDITLFEWSDLNLPLLKKLSVTAPGTYNHSIIVGNLAEAAAESIGVDSILTRVASYYHDIGKMLKSEYFIENQMGIKNPHNKLTPQLSCIILISHVKEGIEIAQRAGLPNEIIKIIREHHGSSLIVPFFEKAKKQNHKEKVDESQFRYPGPSPSTKESGIVMLADSVEAASRSLEEPNAKRLKSLINEIIEERFRDGQLNNSQLTLVDLKKIGESFLPILVGMYHLRVEYP
;
A
#
# COMPACT_ATOMS: atom_id res chain seq x y z
N MET A 1 -37.33 49.71 15.15
CA MET A 1 -35.91 49.32 15.29
C MET A 1 -35.65 47.80 15.32
N ARG A 2 -36.61 46.94 15.71
CA ARG A 2 -36.43 45.47 15.69
C ARG A 2 -36.37 44.85 14.27
N ASP A 3 -37.04 45.42 13.27
CA ASP A 3 -37.05 44.88 11.89
C ASP A 3 -35.78 45.17 11.07
N ILE A 4 -34.97 46.16 11.47
CA ILE A 4 -33.72 46.49 10.78
C ILE A 4 -32.58 45.56 11.27
N GLN A 5 -32.65 45.06 12.51
CA GLN A 5 -31.68 44.12 13.06
C GLN A 5 -31.90 42.67 12.56
N THR A 6 -33.14 42.25 12.30
CA THR A 6 -33.45 40.93 11.70
C THR A 6 -33.09 40.86 10.21
N LYS A 7 -33.29 41.94 9.44
CA LYS A 7 -32.84 42.02 8.03
C LYS A 7 -31.32 41.95 7.89
N ARG A 8 -30.56 42.68 8.73
CA ARG A 8 -29.07 42.61 8.74
C ARG A 8 -28.53 41.25 9.18
N LYS A 9 -29.14 40.57 10.15
CA LYS A 9 -28.73 39.22 10.57
C LYS A 9 -28.96 38.16 9.48
N ASN A 10 -30.03 38.30 8.70
CA ASN A 10 -30.32 37.40 7.58
C ASN A 10 -29.45 37.67 6.36
N ASP A 11 -29.11 38.92 6.05
CA ASP A 11 -28.13 39.23 5.00
C ASP A 11 -26.71 38.80 5.38
N PHE A 12 -26.30 38.97 6.65
CA PHE A 12 -25.00 38.50 7.11
C PHE A 12 -24.89 36.96 7.06
N ARG A 13 -25.95 36.23 7.44
CA ARG A 13 -26.01 34.76 7.29
C ARG A 13 -26.07 34.31 5.83
N ARG A 14 -26.66 35.10 4.93
CA ARG A 14 -26.74 34.81 3.50
C ARG A 14 -25.41 35.09 2.79
N VAL A 15 -24.70 36.15 3.18
CA VAL A 15 -23.32 36.46 2.75
C VAL A 15 -22.36 35.43 3.30
N ILE A 16 -22.48 35.06 4.58
CA ILE A 16 -21.73 33.95 5.17
C ILE A 16 -22.06 32.62 4.49
N ARG A 17 -23.31 32.28 4.11
CA ARG A 17 -23.59 31.06 3.32
C ARG A 17 -23.08 31.12 1.87
N LYS A 18 -22.96 32.32 1.28
CA LYS A 18 -22.36 32.53 -0.04
C LYS A 18 -20.82 32.43 0.00
N ILE A 19 -20.21 32.91 1.09
CA ILE A 19 -18.76 32.85 1.36
C ILE A 19 -18.35 31.46 1.88
N LEU A 20 -19.14 30.86 2.79
CA LEU A 20 -19.11 29.45 3.23
C LEU A 20 -19.66 28.48 2.17
N GLY A 21 -19.85 28.94 0.93
CA GLY A 21 -20.24 28.09 -0.19
C GLY A 21 -19.14 27.11 -0.59
N LYS A 22 -19.29 26.46 -1.74
CA LYS A 22 -18.37 25.45 -2.33
C LYS A 22 -16.88 25.84 -2.20
N ASN A 23 -16.55 27.13 -2.30
CA ASN A 23 -15.20 27.67 -2.13
C ASN A 23 -14.61 27.48 -0.71
N PHE A 24 -15.41 27.60 0.35
CA PHE A 24 -14.95 27.39 1.72
C PHE A 24 -14.67 25.92 2.03
N SER A 25 -15.50 25.01 1.52
CA SER A 25 -15.23 23.56 1.59
C SER A 25 -13.89 23.22 0.93
N ILE A 26 -13.56 23.88 -0.19
CA ILE A 26 -12.29 23.66 -0.88
C ILE A 26 -11.10 24.20 -0.08
N VAL A 27 -11.22 25.40 0.53
CA VAL A 27 -10.15 25.92 1.40
C VAL A 27 -9.89 24.97 2.58
N ILE A 28 -10.94 24.40 3.18
CA ILE A 28 -10.78 23.39 4.24
C ILE A 28 -10.06 22.14 3.70
N LYS A 29 -10.41 21.65 2.50
CA LYS A 29 -9.72 20.51 1.87
C LYS A 29 -8.25 20.79 1.63
N LEU A 30 -7.89 21.97 1.13
CA LEU A 30 -6.50 22.38 0.94
C LEU A 30 -5.72 22.39 2.26
N ILE A 31 -6.32 22.93 3.32
CA ILE A 31 -5.73 22.92 4.67
C ILE A 31 -5.55 21.47 5.17
N LEU A 32 -6.54 20.61 4.94
CA LEU A 32 -6.48 19.21 5.34
C LEU A 32 -5.38 18.45 4.58
N ILE A 33 -5.27 18.63 3.26
CA ILE A 33 -4.21 18.04 2.43
C ILE A 33 -2.85 18.51 2.93
N PHE A 34 -2.68 19.81 3.14
CA PHE A 34 -1.44 20.38 3.68
C PHE A 34 -1.07 19.80 5.05
N PHE A 35 -2.06 19.62 5.93
CA PHE A 35 -1.85 18.97 7.23
C PHE A 35 -1.47 17.50 7.08
N LEU A 36 -2.16 16.73 6.24
CA LEU A 36 -1.87 15.33 5.97
C LEU A 36 -0.47 15.14 5.37
N LEU A 37 -0.03 16.02 4.47
CA LEU A 37 1.34 16.02 3.95
C LEU A 37 2.38 16.18 5.06
N ASN A 38 2.12 17.05 6.05
CA ASN A 38 2.98 17.23 7.21
C ASN A 38 2.99 16.00 8.15
N VAL A 39 1.86 15.28 8.25
CA VAL A 39 1.76 14.03 9.02
C VAL A 39 2.52 12.89 8.33
N ILE A 40 2.42 12.80 6.99
CA ILE A 40 3.16 11.82 6.18
C ILE A 40 4.68 12.07 6.29
N TYR A 41 5.11 13.33 6.42
CA TYR A 41 6.52 13.70 6.53
C TYR A 41 6.89 14.47 7.82
N PRO A 42 6.94 13.78 8.97
CA PRO A 42 7.11 14.43 10.27
C PRO A 42 8.56 14.71 10.62
N LYS A 43 9.58 14.45 9.79
CA LYS A 43 10.98 14.77 10.11
C LYS A 43 11.76 15.25 8.88
N PRO A 44 12.28 16.49 8.88
CA PRO A 44 13.22 16.91 7.85
C PRO A 44 14.56 16.18 8.05
N GLY A 45 15.05 15.52 7.01
CA GLY A 45 16.41 14.95 7.01
C GLY A 45 17.45 16.00 7.35
N SER A 46 18.45 15.65 8.16
CA SER A 46 19.54 16.55 8.54
C SER A 46 20.43 16.87 7.33
N PHE A 47 20.81 18.15 7.19
CA PHE A 47 21.60 18.71 6.08
C PHE A 47 23.07 18.29 6.05
N PHE A 48 23.62 17.74 7.15
CA PHE A 48 25.01 17.32 7.16
C PHE A 48 25.14 15.97 6.46
N THR A 49 25.56 16.07 5.20
CA THR A 49 26.40 15.14 4.46
C THR A 49 25.90 13.70 4.31
N SER A 50 25.46 13.43 3.08
CA SER A 50 25.26 12.14 2.44
C SER A 50 26.51 11.27 2.31
N MET A 51 27.56 11.54 3.08
CA MET A 51 28.87 10.92 2.91
C MET A 51 28.87 9.52 3.53
N ARG A 52 29.20 8.52 2.72
CA ARG A 52 29.22 7.12 3.06
C ARG A 52 30.66 6.62 3.21
N GLU A 53 30.79 5.45 3.82
CA GLU A 53 32.06 4.72 3.82
C GLU A 53 32.56 4.58 2.37
N GLY A 54 33.82 4.95 2.15
CA GLY A 54 34.45 4.95 0.82
C GLY A 54 34.47 6.30 0.10
N ASP A 55 33.66 7.28 0.51
CA ASP A 55 33.67 8.63 -0.07
C ASP A 55 34.96 9.38 0.29
N ILE A 56 35.36 10.35 -0.54
CA ILE A 56 36.48 11.25 -0.25
C ILE A 56 35.92 12.58 0.26
N ALA A 57 36.33 12.97 1.46
CA ALA A 57 35.90 14.24 2.05
C ALA A 57 36.39 15.41 1.20
N GLN A 58 35.52 16.36 0.86
CA GLN A 58 35.90 17.53 0.04
C GLN A 58 36.46 18.70 0.87
N GLN A 59 36.24 18.66 2.19
CA GLN A 59 36.64 19.70 3.13
C GLN A 59 36.97 19.08 4.49
N ASP A 60 37.74 19.80 5.30
CA ASP A 60 38.00 19.42 6.69
C ASP A 60 36.70 19.43 7.49
N ILE A 61 36.44 18.36 8.23
CA ILE A 61 35.29 18.25 9.13
C ILE A 61 35.81 18.14 10.55
N ILE A 62 35.53 19.17 11.33
CA ILE A 62 35.95 19.29 12.73
C ILE A 62 34.71 19.17 13.60
N ALA A 63 34.83 18.44 14.71
CA ALA A 63 33.74 18.26 15.66
C ALA A 63 33.35 19.59 16.33
N PRO A 64 32.10 20.08 16.16
CA PRO A 64 31.68 21.39 16.68
C PRO A 64 31.49 21.39 18.21
N PHE A 65 31.29 20.22 18.83
CA PHE A 65 31.17 20.01 20.27
C PHE A 65 31.58 18.57 20.59
N THR A 66 31.78 18.25 21.87
CA THR A 66 32.08 16.88 22.31
C THR A 66 30.82 16.01 22.20
N PHE A 67 30.91 14.84 21.57
CA PHE A 67 29.77 13.93 21.40
C PHE A 67 30.16 12.44 21.43
N PRO A 68 29.27 11.55 21.91
CA PRO A 68 29.50 10.12 21.90
C PRO A 68 29.30 9.51 20.50
N VAL A 69 30.14 8.54 20.16
CA VAL A 69 29.99 7.73 18.94
C VAL A 69 29.15 6.50 19.26
N LYS A 70 27.97 6.38 18.65
CA LYS A 70 27.10 5.21 18.83
C LYS A 70 27.70 3.97 18.17
N LYS A 71 27.63 2.84 18.86
CA LYS A 71 27.98 1.53 18.30
C LYS A 71 26.91 1.06 17.32
N ASP A 72 27.31 0.18 16.42
CA ASP A 72 26.39 -0.50 15.50
C ASP A 72 25.39 -1.38 16.29
N PRO A 73 24.09 -1.40 15.95
CA PRO A 73 23.10 -2.20 16.67
C PRO A 73 23.42 -3.71 16.73
N GLU A 74 24.04 -4.27 15.68
CA GLU A 74 24.46 -5.68 15.66
C GLU A 74 25.71 -5.91 16.52
N GLU A 75 26.60 -4.91 16.61
CA GLU A 75 27.72 -4.93 17.54
C GLU A 75 27.22 -4.92 19.00
N ILE A 76 26.25 -4.07 19.33
CA ILE A 76 25.63 -4.01 20.67
C ILE A 76 24.93 -5.33 21.01
N LYS A 77 24.16 -5.91 20.08
CA LYS A 77 23.50 -7.21 20.30
C LYS A 77 24.50 -8.32 20.60
N ARG A 78 25.60 -8.37 19.85
CA ARG A 78 26.68 -9.35 20.05
C ARG A 78 27.40 -9.15 21.38
N GLU A 79 27.70 -7.91 21.76
CA GLU A 79 28.32 -7.59 23.05
C GLU A 79 27.39 -7.92 24.23
N ARG A 80 26.09 -7.58 24.13
CA ARG A 80 25.06 -7.97 25.12
C ARG A 80 24.97 -9.48 25.27
N LYS A 81 24.95 -10.21 24.15
CA LYS A 81 24.96 -11.68 24.17
C LYS A 81 26.20 -12.22 24.87
N LYS A 82 27.40 -11.70 24.55
CA LYS A 82 28.65 -12.10 25.23
C LYS A 82 28.64 -11.78 26.73
N ALA A 83 28.14 -10.60 27.12
CA ALA A 83 28.04 -10.20 28.52
C ALA A 83 27.11 -11.14 29.30
N ILE A 84 25.93 -11.45 28.74
CA ILE A 84 24.98 -12.42 29.31
C ILE A 84 25.61 -13.82 29.44
N GLU A 85 26.35 -14.27 28.43
CA GLU A 85 27.03 -15.57 28.42
C GLU A 85 28.25 -15.65 29.36
N SER A 86 28.74 -14.52 29.86
CA SER A 86 29.88 -14.46 30.79
C SER A 86 29.45 -14.55 32.27
N VAL A 87 28.15 -14.37 32.56
CA VAL A 87 27.61 -14.48 33.91
C VAL A 87 27.54 -15.94 34.32
N LEU A 88 28.26 -16.30 35.37
CA LEU A 88 28.19 -17.63 35.98
C LEU A 88 26.86 -17.82 36.71
N PRO A 89 26.25 -19.02 36.68
CA PRO A 89 25.06 -19.31 37.45
C PRO A 89 25.35 -19.26 38.95
N VAL A 90 24.41 -18.70 39.70
CA VAL A 90 24.52 -18.51 41.15
C VAL A 90 23.83 -19.66 41.88
N VAL A 91 24.53 -20.21 42.85
CA VAL A 91 24.07 -21.31 43.71
C VAL A 91 24.26 -20.89 45.16
N ASP A 92 23.21 -20.94 45.96
CA ASP A 92 23.27 -20.66 47.39
C ASP A 92 23.72 -21.92 48.14
N TYR A 93 24.70 -21.75 49.03
CA TYR A 93 25.14 -22.78 49.96
C TYR A 93 24.38 -22.63 51.28
N ASP A 94 23.66 -23.68 51.66
CA ASP A 94 22.87 -23.73 52.88
C ASP A 94 23.76 -24.17 54.05
N GLU A 95 24.38 -23.21 54.73
CA GLU A 95 25.29 -23.46 55.86
C GLU A 95 24.55 -24.09 57.04
N ASP A 96 23.34 -23.63 57.35
CA ASP A 96 22.52 -24.14 58.44
C ASP A 96 22.18 -25.61 58.21
N LYS A 97 21.76 -25.96 56.98
CA LYS A 97 21.49 -27.34 56.60
C LYS A 97 22.75 -28.20 56.60
N THR A 98 23.89 -27.65 56.20
CA THR A 98 25.18 -28.37 56.25
C THR A 98 25.55 -28.71 57.70
N GLN A 99 25.46 -27.73 58.61
CA GLN A 99 25.74 -27.93 60.03
C GLN A 99 24.75 -28.90 60.68
N ASP A 100 23.46 -28.81 60.33
CA ASP A 100 22.43 -29.76 60.78
C ASP A 100 22.74 -31.19 60.32
N LEU A 101 23.14 -31.38 59.06
CA LEU A 101 23.52 -32.69 58.53
C LEU A 101 24.77 -33.26 59.22
N VAL A 102 25.80 -32.44 59.42
CA VAL A 102 27.00 -32.84 60.16
C VAL A 102 26.63 -33.27 61.57
N LYS A 103 25.86 -32.44 62.31
CA LYS A 103 25.42 -32.74 63.67
C LYS A 103 24.55 -34.00 63.76
N LYS A 104 23.68 -34.24 62.77
CA LYS A 104 22.85 -35.47 62.69
C LYS A 104 23.72 -36.71 62.52
N ILE A 105 24.73 -36.66 61.64
CA ILE A 105 25.69 -37.76 61.47
C ILE A 105 26.50 -37.96 62.75
N GLU A 106 26.98 -36.89 63.39
CA GLU A 106 27.69 -37.00 64.67
C GLU A 106 26.84 -37.68 65.73
N ASN A 107 25.60 -37.21 65.92
CA ASN A 107 24.65 -37.79 66.86
C ASN A 107 24.36 -39.26 66.54
N PHE A 108 24.20 -39.61 65.27
CA PHE A 108 24.01 -40.98 64.83
C PHE A 108 25.17 -41.89 65.27
N PHE A 109 26.42 -41.46 65.03
CA PHE A 109 27.59 -42.24 65.44
C PHE A 109 27.77 -42.29 66.96
N VAL A 110 27.41 -41.24 67.70
CA VAL A 110 27.41 -41.23 69.18
C VAL A 110 26.41 -42.25 69.72
N ILE A 111 25.17 -42.24 69.20
CA ILE A 111 24.12 -43.20 69.59
C ILE A 111 24.56 -44.64 69.25
N LEU A 112 25.15 -44.83 68.07
CA LEU A 112 25.61 -46.14 67.60
C LEU A 112 26.79 -46.70 68.42
N PHE A 113 27.80 -45.88 68.71
CA PHE A 113 29.09 -46.38 69.23
C PHE A 113 29.34 -46.12 70.72
N GLU A 114 28.68 -45.15 71.34
CA GLU A 114 29.00 -44.70 72.71
C GLU A 114 27.98 -45.16 73.75
N ARG A 115 26.73 -45.45 73.35
CA ARG A 115 25.75 -46.07 74.24
C ARG A 115 26.10 -47.55 74.43
N LYS A 116 26.51 -47.94 75.64
CA LYS A 116 26.74 -49.35 76.03
C LYS A 116 25.40 -50.08 76.19
N GLU A 117 24.76 -50.42 75.08
CA GLU A 117 23.54 -51.23 75.10
C GLU A 117 23.84 -52.72 75.25
N LYS A 118 23.04 -53.42 76.07
CA LYS A 118 23.25 -54.85 76.37
C LYS A 118 22.76 -55.78 75.26
N THR A 119 21.89 -55.33 74.36
CA THR A 119 21.31 -56.15 73.26
C THR A 119 21.12 -55.34 71.97
N LEU A 120 21.22 -56.04 70.83
CA LEU A 120 21.08 -55.46 69.48
C LEU A 120 19.68 -54.89 69.23
N ASP A 121 18.62 -55.55 69.71
CA ASP A 121 17.24 -55.10 69.51
C ASP A 121 16.95 -53.78 70.27
N LYS A 122 17.65 -53.53 71.38
CA LYS A 122 17.55 -52.26 72.11
C LYS A 122 18.31 -51.13 71.42
N SER A 123 19.44 -51.44 70.78
CA SER A 123 20.16 -50.48 69.92
C SER A 123 19.29 -50.04 68.73
N LEU A 124 18.59 -50.98 68.08
CA LEU A 124 17.68 -50.68 66.97
C LEU A 124 16.48 -49.85 67.40
N LYS A 125 15.87 -50.19 68.54
CA LYS A 125 14.74 -49.43 69.08
C LYS A 125 15.14 -47.98 69.41
N ASN A 126 16.27 -47.77 70.07
CA ASN A 126 16.75 -46.43 70.38
C ASN A 126 17.08 -45.61 69.12
N MET A 127 17.65 -46.23 68.09
CA MET A 127 17.89 -45.55 66.80
C MET A 127 16.58 -45.12 66.16
N ALA A 128 15.57 -45.99 66.16
CA ALA A 128 14.25 -45.66 65.63
C ALA A 128 13.55 -44.56 66.45
N ASP A 129 13.66 -44.58 67.78
CA ASP A 129 13.13 -43.55 68.68
C ASP A 129 13.79 -42.18 68.44
N ASP A 130 15.09 -42.17 68.10
CA ASP A 130 15.86 -40.97 67.73
C ASP A 130 15.68 -40.59 66.23
N GLY A 131 14.79 -41.29 65.50
CA GLY A 131 14.40 -40.96 64.12
C GLY A 131 15.26 -41.59 63.02
N TYR A 132 16.15 -42.51 63.35
CA TYR A 132 17.04 -43.21 62.42
C TYR A 132 16.52 -44.62 62.12
N ASN A 133 15.83 -44.78 60.99
CA ASN A 133 15.34 -46.09 60.55
C ASN A 133 16.41 -46.82 59.72
N ILE A 134 17.07 -47.79 60.32
CA ILE A 134 18.19 -48.54 59.73
C ILE A 134 18.01 -50.04 59.97
N SER A 135 18.43 -50.85 59.00
CA SER A 135 18.33 -52.30 59.07
C SER A 135 19.18 -52.91 60.20
N LYS A 136 18.67 -54.03 60.74
CA LYS A 136 19.37 -54.86 61.74
C LYS A 136 20.76 -55.29 61.29
N ASN A 137 20.91 -55.57 60.00
CA ASN A 137 22.18 -55.97 59.40
C ASN A 137 23.19 -54.83 59.47
N THR A 138 22.81 -53.62 59.05
CA THR A 138 23.67 -52.42 59.07
C THR A 138 24.17 -52.09 60.47
N VAL A 139 23.31 -52.12 61.48
CA VAL A 139 23.73 -51.89 62.88
C VAL A 139 24.72 -52.98 63.34
N THR A 140 24.45 -54.25 63.01
CA THR A 140 25.32 -55.38 63.37
C THR A 140 26.70 -55.25 62.72
N PHE A 141 26.77 -54.86 61.45
CA PHE A 141 28.03 -54.71 60.72
C PHE A 141 28.84 -53.51 61.19
N LEU A 142 28.20 -52.36 61.45
CA LEU A 142 28.88 -51.17 61.93
C LEU A 142 29.44 -51.35 63.36
N LEU A 143 28.79 -52.16 64.20
CA LEU A 143 29.23 -52.45 65.58
C LEU A 143 30.39 -53.45 65.70
N ARG A 144 30.85 -54.09 64.60
CA ARG A 144 32.01 -54.98 64.62
C ARG A 144 33.24 -54.24 65.18
N PRO A 145 34.05 -54.86 66.08
CA PRO A 145 35.19 -54.19 66.71
C PRO A 145 36.14 -53.51 65.71
N GLU A 146 36.44 -54.21 64.61
CA GLU A 146 37.32 -53.73 63.52
C GLU A 146 36.79 -52.48 62.80
N ILE A 147 35.46 -52.27 62.79
CA ILE A 147 34.79 -51.14 62.15
C ILE A 147 34.59 -50.00 63.13
N ARG A 148 34.34 -50.32 64.41
CA ARG A 148 34.28 -49.36 65.51
C ARG A 148 35.60 -48.60 65.70
N GLU A 149 36.74 -49.24 65.48
CA GLU A 149 38.06 -48.58 65.47
C GLU A 149 38.21 -47.59 64.30
N LYS A 150 37.50 -47.81 63.19
CA LYS A 150 37.52 -46.99 61.98
C LYS A 150 36.43 -45.92 61.92
N ARG A 151 35.64 -45.74 62.98
CA ARG A 151 34.46 -44.84 63.01
C ARG A 151 34.78 -43.40 62.62
N GLU A 152 35.92 -42.86 63.04
CA GLU A 152 36.30 -41.48 62.71
C GLU A 152 36.60 -41.32 61.22
N LYS A 153 37.18 -42.35 60.58
CA LYS A 153 37.38 -42.34 59.13
C LYS A 153 36.05 -42.46 58.37
N LEU A 154 35.11 -43.26 58.88
CA LEU A 154 33.78 -43.37 58.29
C LEU A 154 33.00 -42.05 58.35
N LYS A 155 33.10 -41.32 59.49
CA LYS A 155 32.56 -39.96 59.61
C LYS A 155 33.20 -39.01 58.59
N GLU A 156 34.53 -39.01 58.47
CA GLU A 156 35.24 -38.16 57.51
C GLU A 156 34.80 -38.42 56.05
N ILE A 157 34.58 -39.69 55.69
CA ILE A 157 34.05 -40.07 54.37
C ILE A 157 32.64 -39.49 54.15
N LEU A 158 31.80 -39.49 55.19
CA LEU A 158 30.44 -38.95 55.14
C LEU A 158 30.38 -37.40 55.20
N PHE A 159 31.35 -36.73 55.81
CA PHE A 159 31.36 -35.27 55.86
C PHE A 159 31.85 -34.64 54.56
N GLN A 160 32.82 -35.27 53.88
CA GLN A 160 33.48 -34.66 52.74
C GLN A 160 32.53 -34.19 51.62
N PRO A 161 31.53 -34.97 51.15
CA PRO A 161 30.59 -34.48 50.14
C PRO A 161 29.68 -33.37 50.65
N ILE A 162 29.27 -33.45 51.92
CA ILE A 162 28.37 -32.49 52.57
C ILE A 162 29.05 -31.13 52.70
N GLU A 163 30.28 -31.10 53.21
CA GLU A 163 31.07 -29.87 53.36
C GLU A 163 31.38 -29.21 52.01
N LYS A 164 31.71 -30.02 50.99
CA LYS A 164 31.94 -29.52 49.63
C LYS A 164 30.66 -29.00 48.97
N GLY A 165 29.51 -29.59 49.30
CA GLY A 165 28.21 -29.21 48.79
C GLY A 165 27.67 -30.24 47.79
N ILE A 166 26.38 -30.53 47.95
CA ILE A 166 25.63 -31.53 47.20
C ILE A 166 24.45 -30.84 46.54
N ILE A 167 24.31 -31.06 45.23
CA ILE A 167 23.17 -30.61 44.43
C ILE A 167 22.37 -31.82 43.93
N TYR A 168 21.07 -31.66 43.65
CA TYR A 168 20.26 -32.75 43.09
C TYR A 168 20.86 -33.30 41.79
N ASP A 169 21.09 -32.42 40.82
CA ASP A 169 21.64 -32.78 39.53
C ASP A 169 22.37 -31.57 38.94
N LYS A 170 23.61 -31.79 38.48
CA LYS A 170 24.44 -30.77 37.82
C LYS A 170 23.85 -30.35 36.48
N SER A 171 23.12 -31.23 35.78
CA SER A 171 22.50 -30.94 34.48
C SER A 171 21.41 -29.86 34.57
N ARG A 172 20.82 -29.68 35.76
CA ARG A 172 19.75 -28.71 36.02
C ARG A 172 20.26 -27.29 36.26
N ILE A 173 21.58 -27.08 36.34
CA ILE A 173 22.17 -25.75 36.53
C ILE A 173 22.10 -25.01 35.19
N PRO A 174 21.26 -23.97 35.07
CA PRO A 174 21.11 -23.27 33.81
C PRO A 174 22.39 -22.49 33.48
N TYR A 175 22.74 -22.41 32.20
CA TYR A 175 23.84 -21.56 31.71
C TYR A 175 25.23 -21.90 32.27
N MET A 176 25.44 -23.11 32.79
CA MET A 176 26.74 -23.56 33.29
C MET A 176 27.76 -23.63 32.13
N LYS A 177 28.70 -22.68 32.11
CA LYS A 177 29.77 -22.59 31.11
C LYS A 177 31.09 -23.01 31.73
N GLU A 178 31.91 -23.74 30.96
CA GLU A 178 33.22 -24.25 31.40
C GLU A 178 33.17 -25.03 32.73
N LYS A 179 31.99 -25.59 33.05
CA LYS A 179 31.75 -26.33 34.28
C LYS A 179 32.01 -25.51 35.56
N ARG A 180 31.77 -24.20 35.55
CA ARG A 180 31.92 -23.30 36.70
C ARG A 180 30.60 -22.71 37.18
N ILE A 181 30.49 -22.45 38.49
CA ILE A 181 29.35 -21.81 39.14
C ILE A 181 29.85 -20.79 40.19
N SER A 182 29.05 -19.77 40.50
CA SER A 182 29.30 -18.89 41.66
C SER A 182 28.52 -19.43 42.85
N VAL A 183 29.22 -19.81 43.92
CA VAL A 183 28.60 -20.30 45.16
C VAL A 183 28.59 -19.18 46.20
N ARG A 184 27.39 -18.82 46.67
CA ARG A 184 27.18 -17.80 47.70
C ARG A 184 27.14 -18.44 49.08
N LYS A 185 28.08 -18.04 49.93
CA LYS A 185 28.20 -18.41 51.34
C LYS A 185 28.01 -17.18 52.24
N SER A 186 27.82 -17.37 53.54
CA SER A 186 27.75 -16.26 54.50
C SER A 186 29.05 -15.45 54.57
N SER A 187 30.19 -16.13 54.34
CA SER A 187 31.54 -15.57 54.33
C SER A 187 31.95 -14.91 53.02
N GLY A 188 31.13 -15.00 51.96
CA GLY A 188 31.41 -14.41 50.64
C GLY A 188 31.03 -15.33 49.48
N GLU A 189 31.37 -14.89 48.26
CA GLU A 189 31.17 -15.68 47.04
C GLU A 189 32.47 -16.33 46.57
N ILE A 190 32.39 -17.61 46.21
CA ILE A 190 33.53 -18.39 45.73
C ILE A 190 33.12 -19.08 44.43
N ILE A 191 34.00 -19.06 43.43
CA ILE A 191 33.78 -19.76 42.16
C ILE A 191 34.15 -21.23 42.34
N TYR A 192 33.18 -22.12 42.12
CA TYR A 192 33.39 -23.56 42.13
C TYR A 192 33.53 -24.09 40.70
N SER A 193 34.46 -25.02 40.51
CA SER A 193 34.48 -25.91 39.34
C SER A 193 33.59 -27.13 39.60
N SER A 194 33.26 -27.90 38.55
CA SER A 194 32.47 -29.14 38.70
C SER A 194 33.10 -30.21 39.58
N LYS A 195 34.36 -30.04 40.03
CA LYS A 195 35.04 -30.97 40.95
C LYS A 195 34.90 -30.55 42.42
N ASP A 196 34.41 -29.33 42.67
CA ASP A 196 34.37 -28.73 44.01
C ASP A 196 33.04 -28.99 44.73
N PHE A 197 32.08 -29.62 44.05
CA PHE A 197 30.78 -30.04 44.58
C PHE A 197 30.31 -31.31 43.86
N TYR A 198 29.32 -32.00 44.41
CA TYR A 198 28.84 -33.28 43.91
C TYR A 198 27.36 -33.23 43.55
N SER A 199 26.93 -33.99 42.53
CA SER A 199 25.52 -34.39 42.45
C SER A 199 25.20 -35.40 43.55
N LEU A 200 23.92 -35.63 43.83
CA LEU A 200 23.49 -36.63 44.81
C LEU A 200 24.08 -38.02 44.49
N ASP A 201 24.05 -38.41 43.21
CA ASP A 201 24.56 -39.70 42.75
C ASP A 201 26.10 -39.77 42.84
N GLU A 202 26.80 -38.71 42.42
CA GLU A 202 28.27 -38.64 42.55
C GLU A 202 28.72 -38.70 44.01
N ALA A 203 27.95 -38.09 44.93
CA ALA A 203 28.23 -38.11 46.36
C ALA A 203 28.10 -39.54 46.93
N LYS A 204 27.02 -40.25 46.56
CA LYS A 204 26.81 -41.67 46.92
C LYS A 204 27.91 -42.57 46.37
N ASP A 205 28.24 -42.40 45.09
CA ASP A 205 29.31 -43.17 44.43
C ASP A 205 30.68 -42.90 45.08
N LEU A 206 30.96 -41.66 45.46
CA LEU A 206 32.20 -41.31 46.15
C LEU A 206 32.33 -42.04 47.49
N ILE A 207 31.26 -42.06 48.29
CA ILE A 207 31.25 -42.76 49.60
C ILE A 207 31.41 -44.25 49.39
N LYS A 208 30.68 -44.84 48.44
CA LYS A 208 30.77 -46.25 48.09
C LYS A 208 32.21 -46.63 47.71
N ASN A 209 32.83 -45.86 46.82
CA ASN A 209 34.20 -46.10 46.35
C ASN A 209 35.25 -45.91 47.45
N LYS A 210 35.12 -44.85 48.26
CA LYS A 210 36.04 -44.60 49.39
C LYS A 210 35.91 -45.68 50.46
N THR A 211 34.69 -46.07 50.81
CA THR A 211 34.41 -47.15 51.76
C THR A 211 35.00 -48.48 51.25
N PHE A 212 34.78 -48.82 49.98
CA PHE A 212 35.33 -50.02 49.34
C PHE A 212 36.87 -50.04 49.39
N SER A 213 37.52 -48.91 49.10
CA SER A 213 38.98 -48.79 49.11
C SER A 213 39.58 -48.93 50.52
N TYR A 214 38.89 -48.44 51.55
CA TYR A 214 39.41 -48.36 52.91
C TYR A 214 39.11 -49.62 53.75
N ILE A 215 38.03 -50.34 53.46
CA ILE A 215 37.54 -51.48 54.24
C ILE A 215 37.78 -52.82 53.53
N LYS A 216 38.79 -52.89 52.64
CA LYS A 216 39.24 -54.15 52.00
C LYS A 216 38.11 -54.97 51.33
N ARG A 217 37.17 -54.30 50.64
CA ARG A 217 36.11 -54.93 49.84
C ARG A 217 35.06 -55.77 50.60
N ASP A 218 34.76 -55.44 51.85
CA ASP A 218 33.60 -56.04 52.54
C ASP A 218 32.28 -55.49 51.96
N GLU A 219 31.60 -56.31 51.14
CA GLU A 219 30.36 -55.93 50.45
C GLU A 219 29.22 -55.58 51.42
N GLU A 220 29.19 -56.19 52.60
CA GLU A 220 28.11 -55.96 53.58
C GLU A 220 28.28 -54.61 54.28
N ILE A 221 29.52 -54.16 54.49
CA ILE A 221 29.79 -52.83 55.04
C ILE A 221 29.46 -51.72 54.04
N ILE A 222 29.59 -52.01 52.75
CA ILE A 222 29.23 -51.06 51.70
C ILE A 222 27.71 -50.88 51.65
N LYS A 223 26.95 -51.97 51.76
CA LYS A 223 25.47 -51.90 51.88
C LYS A 223 25.06 -51.12 53.14
N ALA A 224 25.77 -51.35 54.25
CA ALA A 224 25.55 -50.61 55.49
C ALA A 224 25.83 -49.10 55.34
N MET A 225 26.93 -48.73 54.69
CA MET A 225 27.27 -47.32 54.43
C MET A 225 26.36 -46.66 53.40
N ASP A 226 25.85 -47.41 52.42
CA ASP A 226 24.87 -46.93 51.45
C ASP A 226 23.53 -46.61 52.14
N GLU A 227 23.06 -47.48 53.03
CA GLU A 227 21.87 -47.24 53.86
C GLU A 227 22.03 -46.01 54.76
N VAL A 228 23.19 -45.85 55.41
CA VAL A 228 23.52 -44.65 56.20
C VAL A 228 23.57 -43.40 55.32
N THR A 229 24.12 -43.50 54.10
CA THR A 229 24.18 -42.37 53.17
C THR A 229 22.78 -41.91 52.77
N ILE A 230 21.88 -42.84 52.44
CA ILE A 230 20.50 -42.54 52.06
C ILE A 230 19.75 -41.80 53.17
N LEU A 231 20.05 -42.10 54.43
CA LEU A 231 19.40 -41.48 55.59
C LEU A 231 19.72 -39.99 55.75
N PHE A 232 20.94 -39.57 55.41
CA PHE A 232 21.43 -38.20 55.66
C PHE A 232 21.58 -37.34 54.41
N TYR A 233 21.83 -37.92 53.24
CA TYR A 233 22.27 -37.15 52.08
C TYR A 233 21.08 -36.46 51.40
N THR A 234 20.92 -35.18 51.73
CA THR A 234 20.03 -34.25 51.02
C THR A 234 20.82 -33.07 50.46
N PRO A 235 20.42 -32.49 49.33
CA PRO A 235 21.15 -31.37 48.73
C PRO A 235 21.16 -30.13 49.63
N ASN A 236 22.35 -29.57 49.85
CA ASN A 236 22.62 -28.32 50.56
C ASN A 236 23.12 -27.20 49.63
N LEU A 237 23.17 -27.46 48.32
CA LEU A 237 23.33 -26.46 47.28
C LEU A 237 22.00 -26.21 46.56
N ARG A 238 21.54 -24.96 46.54
CA ARG A 238 20.29 -24.55 45.88
C ARG A 238 20.57 -23.60 44.73
N ILE A 239 20.07 -23.92 43.54
CA ILE A 239 20.18 -23.03 42.37
C ILE A 239 19.35 -21.76 42.62
N ASN A 240 19.99 -20.60 42.50
CA ASN A 240 19.32 -19.31 42.60
C ASN A 240 19.10 -18.73 41.19
N VAL A 241 17.99 -19.14 40.58
CA VAL A 241 17.61 -18.72 39.22
C VAL A 241 17.32 -17.22 39.16
N GLU A 242 16.68 -16.67 40.20
CA GLU A 242 16.31 -15.25 40.27
C GLU A 242 17.55 -14.35 40.28
N GLU A 243 18.52 -14.64 41.14
CA GLU A 243 19.77 -13.90 41.22
C GLU A 243 20.62 -14.07 39.94
N THR A 244 20.63 -15.28 39.36
CA THR A 244 21.30 -15.55 38.08
C THR A 244 20.71 -14.70 36.94
N GLU A 245 19.39 -14.65 36.83
CA GLU A 245 18.71 -13.85 35.81
C GLU A 245 18.86 -12.34 36.05
N LYS A 246 18.84 -11.91 37.31
CA LYS A 246 19.11 -10.52 37.69
C LYS A 246 20.51 -10.09 37.22
N ARG A 247 21.55 -10.87 37.51
CA ARG A 247 22.93 -10.57 37.07
C ARG A 247 23.07 -10.60 35.54
N ARG A 248 22.37 -11.48 34.84
CA ARG A 248 22.34 -11.51 33.37
C ARG A 248 21.72 -10.25 32.78
N LYS A 249 20.63 -9.75 33.39
CA LYS A 249 20.02 -8.47 33.01
C LYS A 249 20.94 -7.29 33.27
N GLU A 250 21.58 -7.24 34.43
CA GLU A 250 22.55 -6.20 34.79
C GLU A 250 23.78 -6.21 33.87
N ALA A 251 24.33 -7.39 33.56
CA ALA A 251 25.45 -7.54 32.63
C ALA A 251 25.07 -7.05 31.22
N SER A 252 23.87 -7.37 30.74
CA SER A 252 23.35 -6.88 29.45
C SER A 252 23.18 -5.34 29.45
N ALA A 253 22.68 -4.78 30.55
CA ALA A 253 22.47 -3.34 30.71
C ALA A 253 23.79 -2.55 30.84
N SER A 254 24.83 -3.18 31.39
CA SER A 254 26.16 -2.57 31.57
C SER A 254 26.95 -2.41 30.26
N VAL A 255 26.49 -3.03 29.15
CA VAL A 255 27.13 -2.88 27.84
C VAL A 255 26.95 -1.46 27.33
N SER A 256 28.06 -0.70 27.27
CA SER A 256 28.06 0.66 26.74
C SER A 256 27.59 0.68 25.29
N GLU A 257 26.60 1.53 25.02
CA GLU A 257 26.07 1.79 23.67
C GLU A 257 27.02 2.65 22.81
N THR A 258 28.13 3.11 23.39
CA THR A 258 29.06 4.05 22.77
C THR A 258 30.46 3.48 22.67
N LYS A 259 31.17 3.76 21.56
CA LYS A 259 32.53 3.25 21.30
C LYS A 259 33.62 4.23 21.76
N GLY A 260 33.24 5.43 22.19
CA GLY A 260 34.13 6.49 22.62
C GLY A 260 33.47 7.87 22.48
N LEU A 261 34.24 8.92 22.81
CA LEU A 261 33.86 10.32 22.65
C LEU A 261 34.73 10.95 21.56
N VAL A 262 34.11 11.77 20.71
CA VAL A 262 34.82 12.73 19.85
C VAL A 262 34.82 14.06 20.57
N LEU A 263 35.99 14.65 20.80
CA LEU A 263 36.12 15.90 21.54
C LEU A 263 35.80 17.13 20.67
N LYS A 264 35.31 18.21 21.28
CA LYS A 264 35.16 19.50 20.59
C LYS A 264 36.50 19.94 20.00
N GLY A 265 36.51 20.30 18.71
CA GLY A 265 37.72 20.68 17.99
C GLY A 265 38.55 19.51 17.45
N GLU A 266 38.16 18.27 17.72
CA GLU A 266 38.77 17.08 17.11
C GLU A 266 38.45 17.04 15.62
N MET A 267 39.48 16.83 14.80
CA MET A 267 39.34 16.63 13.37
C MET A 267 38.76 15.24 13.09
N ILE A 268 37.57 15.18 12.51
CA ILE A 268 36.86 13.95 12.18
C ILE A 268 37.41 13.36 10.88
N VAL A 269 37.59 14.21 9.86
CA VAL A 269 38.21 13.85 8.58
C VAL A 269 38.82 15.09 7.94
N ARG A 270 39.96 14.96 7.26
CA ARG A 270 40.56 16.04 6.45
C ARG A 270 39.98 16.05 5.05
N ALA A 271 40.04 17.21 4.41
CA ALA A 271 39.84 17.31 2.98
C ALA A 271 40.78 16.33 2.26
N HIS A 272 40.22 15.61 1.29
CA HIS A 272 40.86 14.60 0.45
C HIS A 272 41.17 13.26 1.13
N ASP A 273 40.83 13.09 2.41
CA ASP A 273 40.91 11.78 3.06
C ASP A 273 39.70 10.91 2.72
N GLN A 274 39.93 9.60 2.61
CA GLN A 274 38.88 8.62 2.43
C GLN A 274 38.13 8.36 3.75
N ILE A 275 36.81 8.31 3.68
CA ILE A 275 35.94 8.04 4.82
C ILE A 275 35.99 6.55 5.13
N THR A 276 36.73 6.23 6.19
CA THR A 276 36.74 4.89 6.78
C THR A 276 35.44 4.62 7.52
N LYS A 277 35.16 3.33 7.79
CA LYS A 277 34.01 2.90 8.60
C LYS A 277 33.88 3.64 9.94
N GLN A 278 35.02 3.93 10.59
CA GLN A 278 35.03 4.67 11.86
C GLN A 278 34.63 6.14 11.68
N ILE A 279 35.11 6.79 10.62
CA ILE A 279 34.76 8.17 10.27
C ILE A 279 33.27 8.25 9.94
N ALA A 280 32.74 7.31 9.14
CA ALA A 280 31.31 7.23 8.83
C ALA A 280 30.44 7.12 10.10
N LEU A 281 30.84 6.29 11.08
CA LEU A 281 30.14 6.19 12.37
C LEU A 281 30.18 7.49 13.19
N LYS A 282 31.34 8.18 13.22
CA LYS A 282 31.47 9.50 13.85
C LYS A 282 30.56 10.53 13.18
N LEU A 283 30.53 10.59 11.85
CA LEU A 283 29.69 11.49 11.07
C LEU A 283 28.19 11.21 11.26
N ASN A 284 27.78 9.94 11.25
CA ASN A 284 26.39 9.55 11.50
C ASN A 284 25.94 9.92 12.92
N SER A 285 26.80 9.69 13.92
CA SER A 285 26.53 10.07 15.31
C SER A 285 26.44 11.60 15.46
N LEU A 286 27.33 12.35 14.79
CA LEU A 286 27.29 13.80 14.73
C LEU A 286 25.99 14.30 14.08
N ASN A 287 25.58 13.72 12.96
CA ASN A 287 24.35 14.07 12.25
C ASN A 287 23.11 13.88 13.12
N GLU A 288 23.04 12.76 13.85
CA GLU A 288 21.93 12.49 14.74
C GLU A 288 21.86 13.50 15.89
N ILE A 289 22.99 13.83 16.50
CA ILE A 289 23.06 14.74 17.65
C ILE A 289 22.88 16.19 17.22
N VAL A 290 23.46 16.60 16.08
CA VAL A 290 23.22 17.92 15.48
C VAL A 290 21.76 18.06 15.06
N GLY A 291 21.15 17.00 14.51
CA GLY A 291 19.71 16.95 14.24
C GLY A 291 18.85 17.16 15.49
N GLN A 292 19.32 16.73 16.66
CA GLN A 292 18.63 16.91 17.95
C GLN A 292 18.98 18.23 18.66
N LYS A 293 20.17 18.81 18.41
CA LYS A 293 20.68 20.04 19.05
C LYS A 293 20.36 21.34 18.30
N LYS A 294 19.70 21.29 17.13
CA LYS A 294 19.27 22.50 16.43
C LYS A 294 18.44 23.39 17.34
N SER A 295 18.73 24.69 17.33
CA SER A 295 17.93 25.69 18.06
C SER A 295 16.47 25.56 17.64
N ILE A 296 15.53 25.77 18.57
CA ILE A 296 14.09 25.79 18.29
C ILE A 296 13.80 26.69 17.07
N LEU A 297 14.51 27.81 16.95
CA LEU A 297 14.41 28.73 15.83
C LEU A 297 14.85 28.11 14.49
N GLU A 298 15.97 27.38 14.44
CA GLU A 298 16.45 26.73 13.21
C GLU A 298 15.49 25.64 12.74
N ASN A 299 14.92 24.88 13.67
CA ASN A 299 13.90 23.89 13.36
C ASN A 299 12.61 24.55 12.85
N ILE A 300 12.22 25.71 13.40
CA ILE A 300 11.11 26.53 12.90
C ILE A 300 11.39 27.00 11.47
N PHE A 301 12.55 27.61 11.20
CA PHE A 301 12.90 28.11 9.86
C PHE A 301 12.96 27.00 8.81
N LEU A 302 13.56 25.85 9.16
CA LEU A 302 13.60 24.67 8.30
C LEU A 302 12.19 24.16 7.94
N ARG A 303 11.30 24.08 8.94
CA ARG A 303 9.89 23.68 8.75
C ARG A 303 9.11 24.70 7.95
N LEU A 304 9.30 25.98 8.21
CA LEU A 304 8.66 27.06 7.45
C LEU A 304 9.08 27.01 5.99
N GLY A 305 10.38 26.86 5.69
CA GLY A 305 10.87 26.73 4.32
C GLY A 305 10.25 25.54 3.56
N LEU A 306 10.19 24.37 4.20
CA LEU A 306 9.55 23.19 3.63
C LEU A 306 8.05 23.40 3.38
N ASN A 307 7.36 24.01 4.33
CA ASN A 307 5.93 24.29 4.19
C ASN A 307 5.64 25.30 3.09
N ILE A 308 6.48 26.34 2.94
CA ILE A 308 6.38 27.29 1.84
C ILE A 308 6.54 26.57 0.50
N LEU A 309 7.53 25.68 0.38
CA LEU A 309 7.77 24.93 -0.84
C LEU A 309 6.58 24.00 -1.20
N LEU A 310 6.04 23.29 -0.21
CA LEU A 310 4.84 22.47 -0.40
C LEU A 310 3.62 23.31 -0.83
N LEU A 311 3.41 24.47 -0.20
CA LEU A 311 2.33 25.39 -0.57
C LEU A 311 2.50 25.93 -1.99
N LEU A 312 3.73 26.24 -2.43
CA LEU A 312 4.01 26.67 -3.80
C LEU A 312 3.71 25.56 -4.81
N LEU A 313 4.09 24.31 -4.52
CA LEU A 313 3.80 23.17 -5.40
C LEU A 313 2.29 22.91 -5.52
N LEU A 314 1.56 22.96 -4.39
CA LEU A 314 0.10 22.87 -4.40
C LEU A 314 -0.50 24.06 -5.16
N PHE A 315 0.00 25.28 -4.96
CA PHE A 315 -0.44 26.46 -5.67
C PHE A 315 -0.32 26.28 -7.18
N VAL A 316 0.80 25.77 -7.69
CA VAL A 316 0.98 25.48 -9.14
C VAL A 316 -0.08 24.51 -9.65
N LEU A 317 -0.35 23.42 -8.92
CA LEU A 317 -1.38 22.44 -9.31
C LEU A 317 -2.78 23.06 -9.34
N TYR A 318 -3.19 23.70 -8.25
CA TYR A 318 -4.53 24.26 -8.15
C TYR A 318 -4.74 25.48 -9.05
N PHE A 319 -3.71 26.32 -9.24
CA PHE A 319 -3.74 27.40 -10.21
C PHE A 319 -3.99 26.86 -11.63
N TYR A 320 -3.27 25.79 -12.02
CA TYR A 320 -3.48 25.14 -13.31
C TYR A 320 -4.91 24.58 -13.44
N ILE A 321 -5.41 23.89 -12.40
CA ILE A 321 -6.78 23.35 -12.39
C ILE A 321 -7.81 24.45 -12.54
N ILE A 322 -7.72 25.53 -11.76
CA ILE A 322 -8.68 26.63 -11.80
C ILE A 322 -8.64 27.34 -13.17
N LYS A 323 -7.45 27.57 -13.72
CA LYS A 323 -7.27 28.38 -14.93
C LYS A 323 -7.57 27.60 -16.22
N TYR A 324 -7.11 26.36 -16.32
CA TYR A 324 -7.12 25.59 -17.57
C TYR A 324 -8.04 24.37 -17.54
N LYS A 325 -8.39 23.87 -16.35
CA LYS A 325 -9.25 22.68 -16.19
C LYS A 325 -10.39 22.98 -15.20
N ASN A 326 -11.04 24.13 -15.35
CA ASN A 326 -12.08 24.62 -14.42
C ASN A 326 -13.26 23.64 -14.27
N TYR A 327 -13.50 22.74 -15.23
CA TYR A 327 -14.49 21.67 -15.07
C TYR A 327 -14.14 20.74 -13.90
N LEU A 328 -12.85 20.38 -13.71
CA LEU A 328 -12.39 19.60 -12.56
C LEU A 328 -12.60 20.36 -11.24
N TRP A 329 -12.44 21.68 -11.25
CA TRP A 329 -12.74 22.52 -10.09
C TRP A 329 -14.25 22.55 -9.75
N ARG A 330 -15.10 22.51 -10.77
CA ARG A 330 -16.56 22.49 -10.61
C ARG A 330 -17.06 21.11 -10.20
N GLU A 331 -16.40 20.03 -10.59
CA GLU A 331 -16.80 18.65 -10.29
C GLU A 331 -16.04 18.15 -9.04
N SER A 332 -16.64 18.38 -7.87
CA SER A 332 -16.00 18.12 -6.58
C SER A 332 -15.63 16.67 -6.34
N GLU A 333 -16.26 15.74 -7.04
CA GLU A 333 -16.00 14.30 -6.95
C GLU A 333 -14.72 13.91 -7.68
N LYS A 334 -14.52 14.39 -8.93
CA LYS A 334 -13.27 14.20 -9.68
C LYS A 334 -12.08 14.81 -8.96
N LEU A 335 -12.24 16.03 -8.45
CA LEU A 335 -11.17 16.70 -7.69
C LEU A 335 -10.84 15.93 -6.40
N LEU A 336 -11.87 15.52 -5.64
CA LEU A 336 -11.67 14.73 -4.42
C LEU A 336 -10.96 13.40 -4.71
N MET A 337 -11.30 12.73 -5.80
CA MET A 337 -10.62 11.51 -6.22
C MET A 337 -9.15 11.77 -6.51
N ILE A 338 -8.82 12.81 -7.27
CA ILE A 338 -7.42 13.20 -7.55
C ILE A 338 -6.66 13.44 -6.24
N GLU A 339 -7.24 14.21 -5.31
CA GLU A 339 -6.65 14.51 -4.00
C GLU A 339 -6.39 13.23 -3.17
N ILE A 340 -7.38 12.33 -3.08
CA ILE A 340 -7.26 11.06 -2.35
C ILE A 340 -6.19 10.18 -2.98
N VAL A 341 -6.17 10.06 -4.30
CA VAL A 341 -5.19 9.24 -5.03
C VAL A 341 -3.78 9.78 -4.83
N MET A 342 -3.59 11.10 -4.89
CA MET A 342 -2.31 11.74 -4.57
C MET A 342 -1.86 11.41 -3.14
N LEU A 343 -2.74 11.54 -2.15
CA LEU A 343 -2.42 11.26 -0.75
C LEU A 343 -2.09 9.78 -0.51
N ILE A 344 -2.88 8.86 -1.08
CA ILE A 344 -2.62 7.41 -1.00
C ILE A 344 -1.27 7.11 -1.65
N PHE A 345 -1.00 7.65 -2.84
CA PHE A 345 0.25 7.43 -3.54
C PHE A 345 1.46 7.95 -2.75
N LEU A 346 1.39 9.17 -2.22
CA LEU A 346 2.46 9.75 -1.40
C LEU A 346 2.67 8.95 -0.11
N TYR A 347 1.60 8.49 0.53
CA TYR A 347 1.69 7.63 1.71
C TYR A 347 2.37 6.30 1.38
N LEU A 348 1.95 5.60 0.32
CA LEU A 348 2.54 4.34 -0.11
C LEU A 348 4.02 4.51 -0.50
N ALA A 349 4.35 5.57 -1.25
CA ALA A 349 5.73 5.90 -1.59
C ALA A 349 6.58 6.16 -0.34
N SER A 350 5.99 6.79 0.70
CA SER A 350 6.70 7.06 1.95
C SER A 350 7.13 5.80 2.72
N LEU A 351 6.46 4.66 2.50
CA LEU A 351 6.85 3.38 3.10
C LEU A 351 8.22 2.90 2.58
N LEU A 352 8.57 3.27 1.34
CA LEU A 352 9.85 2.93 0.72
C LEU A 352 11.01 3.80 1.23
N PHE A 353 10.73 4.94 1.87
CA PHE A 353 11.78 5.85 2.36
C PHE A 353 12.59 5.28 3.53
N LYS A 354 12.04 4.28 4.23
CA LYS A 354 12.73 3.57 5.33
C LYS A 354 13.68 2.49 4.83
N LEU A 355 13.59 2.13 3.54
CA LEU A 355 14.42 1.09 2.93
C LEU A 355 15.69 1.70 2.33
N GLU A 356 16.56 0.85 1.78
CA GLU A 356 17.76 1.30 1.08
C GLU A 356 17.42 2.16 -0.15
N HIS A 357 18.37 3.02 -0.55
CA HIS A 357 18.20 3.96 -1.67
C HIS A 357 17.69 3.30 -2.96
N ILE A 358 18.14 2.07 -3.24
CA ILE A 358 17.83 1.36 -4.48
C ILE A 358 16.30 1.11 -4.59
N PHE A 359 15.59 0.91 -3.47
CA PHE A 359 14.13 0.72 -3.47
C PHE A 359 13.33 1.94 -3.91
N LEU A 360 13.93 3.15 -3.93
CA LEU A 360 13.25 4.36 -4.41
C LEU A 360 12.92 4.29 -5.90
N PHE A 361 13.63 3.49 -6.68
CA PHE A 361 13.33 3.25 -8.09
C PHE A 361 12.07 2.38 -8.32
N LEU A 362 11.50 1.79 -7.27
CA LEU A 362 10.24 1.05 -7.36
C LEU A 362 9.00 1.94 -7.26
N ILE A 363 9.13 3.24 -6.94
CA ILE A 363 8.00 4.17 -6.84
C ILE A 363 7.33 4.31 -8.23
N PRO A 364 6.09 3.82 -8.43
CA PRO A 364 5.49 3.70 -9.76
C PRO A 364 4.74 4.98 -10.15
N LEU A 365 5.41 6.13 -10.21
CA LEU A 365 4.74 7.40 -10.59
C LEU A 365 4.25 7.38 -12.04
N SER A 366 4.91 6.63 -12.92
CA SER A 366 4.50 6.43 -14.32
C SER A 366 3.12 5.80 -14.46
N PHE A 367 2.67 4.99 -13.49
CA PHE A 367 1.28 4.51 -13.43
C PHE A 367 0.27 5.65 -13.33
N LEU A 368 0.45 6.58 -12.37
CA LEU A 368 -0.42 7.75 -12.25
C LEU A 368 -0.32 8.65 -13.48
N ALA A 369 0.87 8.76 -14.06
CA ALA A 369 1.09 9.51 -15.27
C ALA A 369 0.24 8.97 -16.44
N MET A 370 0.17 7.64 -16.60
CA MET A 370 -0.67 6.98 -17.60
C MET A 370 -2.17 7.17 -17.32
N VAL A 371 -2.61 6.90 -16.08
CA VAL A 371 -4.03 7.04 -15.69
C VAL A 371 -4.52 8.47 -15.92
N PHE A 372 -3.80 9.48 -15.43
CA PHE A 372 -4.23 10.87 -15.59
C PHE A 372 -4.13 11.37 -17.03
N THR A 373 -3.23 10.81 -17.85
CA THR A 373 -3.21 11.12 -19.29
C THR A 373 -4.47 10.62 -19.98
N MET A 374 -4.88 9.38 -19.70
CA MET A 374 -6.07 8.78 -20.30
C MET A 374 -7.38 9.48 -19.87
N LEU A 375 -7.44 10.02 -18.64
CA LEU A 375 -8.67 10.63 -18.11
C LEU A 375 -8.76 12.15 -18.30
N PHE A 376 -7.64 12.86 -18.18
CA PHE A 376 -7.62 14.33 -18.08
C PHE A 376 -6.71 15.01 -19.10
N GLY A 377 -5.93 14.22 -19.85
CA GLY A 377 -5.02 14.69 -20.89
C GLY A 377 -3.58 14.91 -20.40
N GLU A 378 -2.70 15.06 -21.38
CA GLU A 378 -1.24 14.99 -21.23
C GLU A 378 -0.69 16.12 -20.36
N ILE A 379 -1.13 17.37 -20.62
CA ILE A 379 -0.62 18.56 -19.91
C ILE A 379 -1.00 18.50 -18.42
N PHE A 380 -2.23 18.07 -18.10
CA PHE A 380 -2.64 17.89 -16.72
C PHE A 380 -1.78 16.83 -16.02
N SER A 381 -1.54 15.70 -16.69
CA SER A 381 -0.69 14.62 -16.18
C SER A 381 0.75 15.07 -15.94
N MET A 382 1.34 15.87 -16.83
CA MET A 382 2.68 16.44 -16.63
C MET A 382 2.74 17.34 -15.39
N VAL A 383 1.77 18.24 -15.20
CA VAL A 383 1.74 19.18 -14.05
C VAL A 383 1.62 18.42 -12.73
N ILE A 384 0.70 17.45 -12.63
CA ILE A 384 0.52 16.67 -11.40
C ILE A 384 1.73 15.77 -11.12
N CYS A 385 2.34 15.15 -12.14
CA CYS A 385 3.55 14.35 -11.98
C CYS A 385 4.75 15.20 -11.55
N PHE A 386 4.91 16.41 -12.09
CA PHE A 386 5.94 17.36 -11.65
C PHE A 386 5.79 17.70 -10.16
N VAL A 387 4.56 17.98 -9.73
CA VAL A 387 4.25 18.28 -8.32
C VAL A 387 4.53 17.08 -7.43
N LEU A 388 4.07 15.88 -7.79
CA LEU A 388 4.30 14.66 -7.02
C LEU A 388 5.78 14.29 -6.96
N ALA A 389 6.50 14.33 -8.08
CA ALA A 389 7.94 14.07 -8.13
C ALA A 389 8.72 15.07 -7.26
N SER A 390 8.33 16.36 -7.29
CA SER A 390 8.94 17.39 -6.44
C SER A 390 8.68 17.14 -4.95
N ILE A 391 7.44 16.81 -4.57
CA ILE A 391 7.10 16.47 -3.17
C ILE A 391 7.91 15.25 -2.70
N LEU A 392 8.00 14.19 -3.50
CA LEU A 392 8.78 12.99 -3.17
C LEU A 392 10.28 13.28 -3.09
N ALA A 393 10.81 14.14 -3.95
CA ALA A 393 12.19 14.59 -3.88
C ALA A 393 12.47 15.37 -2.58
N ILE A 394 11.55 16.25 -2.17
CA ILE A 394 11.63 16.98 -0.90
C ILE A 394 11.62 15.99 0.27
N PHE A 395 10.69 15.03 0.29
CA PHE A 395 10.57 14.03 1.35
C PHE A 395 11.80 13.12 1.44
N THR A 396 12.48 12.86 0.32
CA THR A 396 13.72 12.08 0.32
C THR A 396 14.98 12.90 0.67
N GLY A 397 14.81 14.17 1.10
CA GLY A 397 15.91 15.05 1.47
C GLY A 397 16.50 15.82 0.29
N MET A 398 15.66 16.30 -0.61
CA MET A 398 16.03 17.04 -1.83
C MET A 398 16.92 16.23 -2.78
N ARG A 399 16.70 14.91 -2.89
CA ARG A 399 17.50 14.03 -3.75
C ARG A 399 17.13 14.24 -5.22
N PHE A 400 17.95 15.00 -5.92
CA PHE A 400 17.78 15.28 -7.35
C PHE A 400 17.71 14.02 -8.25
N PRO A 401 18.47 12.93 -8.02
CA PRO A 401 18.34 11.72 -8.83
C PRO A 401 16.96 11.07 -8.75
N VAL A 402 16.31 11.11 -7.57
CA VAL A 402 14.94 10.61 -7.39
C VAL A 402 13.95 11.46 -8.20
N PHE A 403 14.09 12.79 -8.15
CA PHE A 403 13.27 13.69 -8.97
C PHE A 403 13.40 13.38 -10.47
N ILE A 404 14.63 13.28 -10.99
CA ILE A 404 14.88 12.98 -12.41
C ILE A 404 14.24 11.64 -12.78
N PHE A 405 14.49 10.59 -11.99
CA PHE A 405 13.93 9.26 -12.24
C PHE A 405 12.40 9.30 -12.37
N LEU A 406 11.74 9.86 -11.35
CA LEU A 406 10.29 9.94 -11.32
C LEU A 406 9.72 10.78 -12.46
N MET A 407 10.35 11.92 -12.77
CA MET A 407 9.86 12.82 -13.82
C MET A 407 10.01 12.20 -15.22
N VAL A 408 11.19 11.67 -15.55
CA VAL A 408 11.45 11.08 -16.88
C VAL A 408 10.65 9.79 -17.05
N SER A 409 10.53 8.95 -16.02
CA SER A 409 9.65 7.77 -16.05
C SER A 409 8.19 8.13 -16.30
N SER A 410 7.71 9.21 -15.66
CA SER A 410 6.35 9.72 -15.85
C SER A 410 6.13 10.25 -17.27
N ILE A 411 7.08 11.03 -17.80
CA ILE A 411 7.04 11.52 -19.18
C ILE A 411 6.98 10.35 -20.18
N ALA A 412 7.80 9.32 -19.99
CA ALA A 412 7.76 8.11 -20.80
C ALA A 412 6.38 7.45 -20.71
N GLY A 413 5.79 7.35 -19.51
CA GLY A 413 4.43 6.88 -19.30
C GLY A 413 3.40 7.67 -20.11
N ILE A 414 3.39 9.01 -19.99
CA ILE A 414 2.46 9.93 -20.66
C ILE A 414 2.50 9.73 -22.18
N PHE A 415 3.69 9.80 -22.79
CA PHE A 415 3.81 9.66 -24.24
C PHE A 415 3.57 8.23 -24.72
N SER A 416 3.78 7.24 -23.86
CA SER A 416 3.56 5.85 -24.25
C SER A 416 2.09 5.47 -24.40
N VAL A 417 1.18 6.15 -23.68
CA VAL A 417 -0.27 5.89 -23.75
C VAL A 417 -1.01 6.78 -24.73
N LYS A 418 -0.33 7.75 -25.32
CA LYS A 418 -0.92 8.65 -26.33
C LYS A 418 -1.44 7.83 -27.52
N GLY A 419 -2.74 7.96 -27.80
CA GLY A 419 -3.41 7.27 -28.91
C GLY A 419 -3.57 5.75 -28.72
N ILE A 420 -3.43 5.24 -27.48
CA ILE A 420 -3.75 3.85 -27.18
C ILE A 420 -5.27 3.70 -27.04
N ASN A 421 -5.86 2.96 -27.98
CA ASN A 421 -7.27 2.59 -27.99
C ASN A 421 -7.51 1.08 -27.80
N ARG A 422 -6.48 0.29 -27.53
CA ARG A 422 -6.62 -1.17 -27.32
C ARG A 422 -5.69 -1.62 -26.19
N ARG A 423 -6.18 -2.48 -25.29
CA ARG A 423 -5.37 -3.08 -24.20
C ARG A 423 -4.12 -3.77 -24.73
N ALA A 424 -4.23 -4.46 -25.86
CA ALA A 424 -3.08 -5.11 -26.50
C ALA A 424 -1.95 -4.12 -26.76
N LYS A 425 -2.22 -2.86 -27.14
CA LYS A 425 -1.16 -1.88 -27.43
C LYS A 425 -0.39 -1.42 -26.18
N LEU A 426 -0.79 -1.81 -24.97
CA LEU A 426 -0.06 -1.52 -23.73
C LEU A 426 1.30 -2.22 -23.64
N TYR A 427 1.59 -3.26 -24.45
CA TYR A 427 2.96 -3.80 -24.54
C TYR A 427 3.96 -2.74 -25.00
N LYS A 428 3.53 -1.78 -25.84
CA LYS A 428 4.36 -0.67 -26.29
C LYS A 428 4.70 0.25 -25.11
N ALA A 429 3.73 0.49 -24.22
CA ALA A 429 3.95 1.25 -23.01
C ALA A 429 4.92 0.54 -22.06
N LEU A 430 4.74 -0.77 -21.85
CA LEU A 430 5.67 -1.56 -21.06
C LEU A 430 7.09 -1.47 -21.60
N PHE A 431 7.27 -1.64 -22.92
CA PHE A 431 8.58 -1.56 -23.55
C PHE A 431 9.24 -0.18 -23.40
N ILE A 432 8.53 0.90 -23.72
CA ILE A 432 9.04 2.28 -23.65
C ILE A 432 9.45 2.63 -22.21
N ILE A 433 8.59 2.34 -21.23
CA ILE A 433 8.86 2.65 -19.82
C ILE A 433 10.01 1.78 -19.30
N SER A 434 10.05 0.49 -19.66
CA SER A 434 11.12 -0.43 -19.23
C SER A 434 12.49 0.05 -19.70
N VAL A 435 12.64 0.31 -21.01
CA VAL A 435 13.90 0.79 -21.58
C VAL A 435 14.30 2.12 -20.98
N THR A 436 13.35 3.06 -20.86
CA THR A 436 13.63 4.38 -20.28
C THR A 436 14.09 4.27 -18.83
N ASN A 437 13.37 3.51 -17.99
CA ASN A 437 13.71 3.34 -16.59
C ASN A 437 15.06 2.63 -16.43
N MET A 438 15.32 1.56 -17.19
CA MET A 438 16.59 0.82 -17.12
C MET A 438 17.77 1.71 -17.49
N LEU A 439 17.70 2.42 -18.62
CA LEU A 439 18.77 3.34 -19.05
C LEU A 439 18.99 4.47 -18.04
N LEU A 440 17.89 4.99 -17.48
CA LEU A 440 17.97 6.09 -16.52
C LEU A 440 18.57 5.66 -15.19
N VAL A 441 18.15 4.51 -14.65
CA VAL A 441 18.72 3.99 -13.41
C VAL A 441 20.17 3.57 -13.63
N PHE A 442 20.48 2.90 -14.74
CA PHE A 442 21.86 2.59 -15.11
C PHE A 442 22.72 3.85 -15.16
N GLY A 443 22.24 4.92 -15.81
CA GLY A 443 22.95 6.20 -15.90
C GLY A 443 23.14 6.87 -14.54
N ILE A 444 22.08 6.95 -13.71
CA ILE A 444 22.13 7.55 -12.37
C ILE A 444 23.11 6.80 -11.47
N GLU A 445 23.01 5.47 -11.41
CA GLU A 445 23.82 4.63 -10.53
C GLU A 445 25.28 4.57 -11.00
N SER A 446 25.51 4.48 -12.32
CA SER A 446 26.87 4.55 -12.90
C SER A 446 27.52 5.91 -12.64
N PHE A 447 26.78 7.00 -12.82
CA PHE A 447 27.27 8.35 -12.52
C PHE A 447 27.60 8.52 -11.02
N SER A 448 26.78 7.91 -10.16
CA SER A 448 26.97 7.88 -8.70
C SER A 448 28.09 6.92 -8.26
N ARG A 449 28.77 6.24 -9.21
CA ARG A 449 29.86 5.29 -8.99
C ARG A 449 29.51 4.19 -7.99
N THR A 450 28.26 3.74 -8.00
CA THR A 450 27.83 2.67 -7.09
C THR A 450 28.41 1.30 -7.52
N PRO A 451 28.52 0.33 -6.59
CA PRO A 451 29.04 -0.99 -6.94
C PRO A 451 28.23 -1.64 -8.07
N ILE A 452 28.89 -2.41 -8.94
CA ILE A 452 28.28 -3.05 -10.12
C ILE A 452 27.02 -3.86 -9.75
N PHE A 453 27.05 -4.55 -8.61
CA PHE A 453 25.88 -5.27 -8.11
C PHE A 453 24.68 -4.36 -7.82
N SER A 454 24.91 -3.19 -7.21
CA SER A 454 23.88 -2.18 -6.96
C SER A 454 23.34 -1.57 -8.27
N ILE A 455 24.20 -1.33 -9.26
CA ILE A 455 23.78 -0.88 -10.60
C ILE A 455 22.85 -1.91 -11.25
N LEU A 456 23.22 -3.20 -11.22
CA LEU A 456 22.42 -4.28 -11.78
C LEU A 456 21.08 -4.44 -11.06
N MET A 457 21.09 -4.39 -9.72
CA MET A 457 19.88 -4.42 -8.89
C MET A 457 18.97 -3.22 -9.15
N GLY A 458 19.52 -2.00 -9.19
CA GLY A 458 18.76 -0.79 -9.50
C GLY A 458 18.14 -0.85 -10.90
N THR A 459 18.90 -1.27 -11.90
CA THR A 459 18.41 -1.45 -13.28
C THR A 459 17.26 -2.46 -13.32
N SER A 460 17.38 -3.56 -12.57
CA SER A 460 16.32 -4.56 -12.43
C SER A 460 15.06 -3.99 -11.77
N PHE A 461 15.20 -3.11 -10.76
CA PHE A 461 14.07 -2.38 -10.18
C PHE A 461 13.46 -1.37 -11.16
N GLY A 462 14.24 -0.76 -12.04
CA GLY A 462 13.72 0.07 -13.13
C GLY A 462 12.80 -0.72 -14.08
N PHE A 463 13.18 -1.96 -14.42
CA PHE A 463 12.34 -2.87 -15.19
C PHE A 463 11.09 -3.30 -14.41
N ILE A 464 11.24 -3.72 -13.16
CA ILE A 464 10.11 -4.13 -12.29
C ILE A 464 9.13 -2.96 -12.11
N ASN A 465 9.62 -1.73 -11.97
CA ASN A 465 8.80 -0.53 -11.90
C ASN A 465 7.89 -0.38 -13.13
N ALA A 466 8.42 -0.61 -14.33
CA ALA A 466 7.65 -0.53 -15.57
C ALA A 466 6.55 -1.61 -15.61
N VAL A 467 6.89 -2.85 -15.26
CA VAL A 467 5.94 -3.97 -15.18
C VAL A 467 4.82 -3.66 -14.19
N VAL A 468 5.18 -3.27 -12.96
CA VAL A 468 4.23 -2.91 -11.91
C VAL A 468 3.34 -1.75 -12.35
N SER A 469 3.91 -0.73 -12.99
CA SER A 469 3.15 0.45 -13.41
C SER A 469 2.10 0.13 -14.48
N VAL A 470 2.44 -0.68 -15.48
CA VAL A 470 1.48 -1.12 -16.51
C VAL A 470 0.46 -2.09 -15.93
N PHE A 471 0.87 -2.98 -15.03
CA PHE A 471 -0.06 -3.89 -14.36
C PHE A 471 -1.09 -3.14 -13.50
N LEU A 472 -0.65 -2.14 -12.72
CA LEU A 472 -1.53 -1.27 -11.95
C LEU A 472 -2.48 -0.48 -12.86
N LEU A 473 -2.02 -0.01 -14.01
CA LEU A 473 -2.89 0.65 -15.00
C LEU A 473 -3.99 -0.30 -15.46
N VAL A 474 -3.64 -1.51 -15.92
CA VAL A 474 -4.61 -2.49 -16.44
C VAL A 474 -5.63 -2.89 -15.36
N GLY A 475 -5.18 -3.10 -14.13
CA GLY A 475 -6.04 -3.55 -13.04
C GLY A 475 -6.91 -2.45 -12.43
N LEU A 476 -6.43 -1.21 -12.37
CA LEU A 476 -7.12 -0.13 -11.67
C LEU A 476 -7.85 0.85 -12.60
N LEU A 477 -7.54 0.90 -13.90
CA LEU A 477 -8.19 1.83 -14.84
C LEU A 477 -9.73 1.78 -14.79
N PRO A 478 -10.40 0.60 -14.79
CA PRO A 478 -11.86 0.55 -14.71
C PRO A 478 -12.44 1.16 -13.43
N LEU A 479 -11.69 1.11 -12.31
CA LEU A 479 -12.10 1.76 -11.07
C LEU A 479 -12.04 3.28 -11.21
N PHE A 480 -10.96 3.81 -11.82
CA PHE A 480 -10.86 5.24 -12.07
C PHE A 480 -11.94 5.74 -13.03
N GLU A 481 -12.24 5.01 -14.11
CA GLU A 481 -13.34 5.36 -15.03
C GLU A 481 -14.68 5.43 -14.30
N LYS A 482 -14.96 4.43 -13.45
CA LYS A 482 -16.19 4.40 -12.65
C LYS A 482 -16.30 5.56 -11.66
N PHE A 483 -15.21 5.92 -10.97
CA PHE A 483 -15.23 7.04 -10.01
C PHE A 483 -15.23 8.41 -10.67
N THR A 484 -14.63 8.53 -11.87
CA THR A 484 -14.62 9.78 -12.63
C THR A 484 -15.82 9.94 -13.55
N GLU A 485 -16.62 8.90 -13.75
CA GLU A 485 -17.64 8.85 -14.81
C GLU A 485 -17.08 9.33 -16.16
N THR A 486 -15.81 9.00 -16.42
CA THR A 486 -15.09 9.36 -17.64
C THR A 486 -14.65 8.08 -18.31
N THR A 487 -15.02 7.92 -19.57
CA THR A 487 -14.74 6.72 -20.36
C THR A 487 -13.49 6.93 -21.20
N THR A 488 -12.55 5.98 -21.13
CA THR A 488 -11.34 6.04 -21.97
C THR A 488 -11.57 5.47 -23.36
N ASP A 489 -10.71 5.84 -24.32
CA ASP A 489 -10.69 5.29 -25.68
C ASP A 489 -10.62 3.76 -25.69
N ILE A 490 -9.97 3.14 -24.71
CA ILE A 490 -9.89 1.68 -24.58
C ILE A 490 -11.30 1.11 -24.33
N THR A 491 -12.01 1.68 -23.37
CA THR A 491 -13.37 1.24 -23.02
C THR A 491 -14.36 1.55 -24.15
N LEU A 492 -14.25 2.71 -24.80
CA LEU A 492 -15.07 3.01 -25.99
C LEU A 492 -14.79 2.03 -27.13
N PHE A 493 -13.52 1.70 -27.37
CA PHE A 493 -13.15 0.73 -28.39
C PHE A 493 -13.69 -0.67 -28.07
N GLU A 494 -13.71 -1.10 -26.81
CA GLU A 494 -14.35 -2.35 -26.40
C GLU A 494 -15.84 -2.38 -26.72
N TRP A 495 -16.55 -1.27 -26.47
CA TRP A 495 -17.96 -1.12 -26.85
C TRP A 495 -18.22 -0.98 -28.35
N SER A 496 -17.18 -0.76 -29.16
CA SER A 496 -17.26 -0.73 -30.62
C SER A 496 -17.37 -2.11 -31.27
N ASP A 497 -17.14 -3.20 -30.53
CA ASP A 497 -17.26 -4.55 -31.04
C ASP A 497 -18.72 -4.93 -31.33
N LEU A 498 -19.05 -5.04 -32.62
CA LEU A 498 -20.37 -5.43 -33.11
C LEU A 498 -20.78 -6.86 -32.68
N ASN A 499 -19.83 -7.65 -32.16
CA ASN A 499 -20.11 -8.99 -31.65
C ASN A 499 -20.65 -9.03 -30.22
N LEU A 500 -20.73 -7.88 -29.54
CA LEU A 500 -21.27 -7.80 -28.20
C LEU A 500 -22.72 -8.28 -28.16
N PRO A 501 -23.15 -8.97 -27.07
CA PRO A 501 -24.49 -9.57 -27.00
C PRO A 501 -25.63 -8.59 -27.27
N LEU A 502 -25.48 -7.33 -26.85
CA LEU A 502 -26.50 -6.30 -27.05
C LEU A 502 -26.65 -5.91 -28.53
N LEU A 503 -25.55 -5.69 -29.25
CA LEU A 503 -25.59 -5.36 -30.68
C LEU A 503 -26.01 -6.55 -31.55
N LYS A 504 -25.59 -7.77 -31.18
CA LYS A 504 -26.11 -9.00 -31.81
C LYS A 504 -27.61 -9.16 -31.60
N LYS A 505 -28.12 -8.81 -30.41
CA LYS A 505 -29.57 -8.83 -30.16
C LYS A 505 -30.29 -7.80 -31.02
N LEU A 506 -29.74 -6.58 -31.13
CA LEU A 506 -30.27 -5.54 -32.01
C LEU A 506 -30.33 -6.01 -33.47
N SER A 507 -29.25 -6.62 -33.98
CA SER A 507 -29.20 -7.08 -35.37
C SER A 507 -30.23 -8.16 -35.71
N VAL A 508 -30.66 -8.96 -34.72
CA VAL A 508 -31.68 -10.00 -34.91
C VAL A 508 -33.10 -9.46 -34.71
N THR A 509 -33.32 -8.62 -33.70
CA THR A 509 -34.66 -8.14 -33.31
C THR A 509 -35.15 -6.92 -34.10
N ALA A 510 -34.23 -6.05 -34.53
CA ALA A 510 -34.51 -4.85 -35.30
C ALA A 510 -33.40 -4.64 -36.36
N PRO A 511 -33.32 -5.50 -37.39
CA PRO A 511 -32.23 -5.49 -38.38
C PRO A 511 -32.15 -4.18 -39.18
N GLY A 512 -33.28 -3.54 -39.45
CA GLY A 512 -33.33 -2.24 -40.12
C GLY A 512 -32.71 -1.12 -39.28
N THR A 513 -33.08 -1.08 -38.00
CA THR A 513 -32.49 -0.16 -37.02
C THR A 513 -31.00 -0.43 -36.80
N TYR A 514 -30.57 -1.70 -36.78
CA TYR A 514 -29.16 -2.05 -36.73
C TYR A 514 -28.37 -1.46 -37.91
N ASN A 515 -28.84 -1.70 -39.13
CA ASN A 515 -28.18 -1.17 -40.34
C ASN A 515 -28.14 0.37 -40.35
N HIS A 516 -29.25 1.01 -39.98
CA HIS A 516 -29.33 2.46 -39.78
C HIS A 516 -28.25 2.94 -38.80
N SER A 517 -28.17 2.33 -37.61
CA SER A 517 -27.22 2.71 -36.56
C SER A 517 -25.76 2.61 -37.00
N ILE A 518 -25.40 1.61 -37.82
CA ILE A 518 -24.06 1.48 -38.39
C ILE A 518 -23.75 2.62 -39.36
N ILE A 519 -24.69 3.00 -40.22
CA ILE A 519 -24.53 4.10 -41.18
C ILE A 519 -24.39 5.44 -40.44
N VAL A 520 -25.26 5.69 -39.46
CA VAL A 520 -25.18 6.87 -38.59
C VAL A 520 -23.83 6.92 -37.88
N GLY A 521 -23.30 5.77 -37.45
CA GLY A 521 -21.94 5.65 -36.90
C GLY A 521 -20.86 6.13 -37.86
N ASN A 522 -20.91 5.70 -39.13
CA ASN A 522 -19.93 6.11 -40.14
C ASN A 522 -20.01 7.62 -40.44
N LEU A 523 -21.22 8.17 -40.56
CA LEU A 523 -21.45 9.60 -40.74
C LEU A 523 -20.90 10.39 -39.54
N ALA A 524 -21.28 9.98 -38.33
CA ALA A 524 -20.90 10.65 -37.10
C ALA A 524 -19.40 10.57 -36.81
N GLU A 525 -18.73 9.47 -37.17
CA GLU A 525 -17.27 9.33 -37.08
C GLU A 525 -16.57 10.37 -37.98
N ALA A 526 -16.92 10.41 -39.26
CA ALA A 526 -16.29 11.32 -40.22
C ALA A 526 -16.54 12.80 -39.89
N ALA A 527 -17.75 13.12 -39.42
CA ALA A 527 -18.09 14.45 -38.94
C ALA A 527 -17.25 14.85 -37.73
N ALA A 528 -17.11 13.95 -36.74
CA ALA A 528 -16.32 14.20 -35.55
C ALA A 528 -14.82 14.42 -35.88
N GLU A 529 -14.26 13.60 -36.76
CA GLU A 529 -12.87 13.76 -37.22
C GLU A 529 -12.65 15.10 -37.92
N SER A 530 -13.59 15.55 -38.75
CA SER A 530 -13.47 16.80 -39.52
C SER A 530 -13.38 18.07 -38.65
N ILE A 531 -13.91 18.01 -37.43
CA ILE A 531 -13.89 19.12 -36.47
C ILE A 531 -13.01 18.86 -35.24
N GLY A 532 -12.33 17.71 -35.17
CA GLY A 532 -11.39 17.36 -34.11
C GLY A 532 -12.03 17.09 -32.75
N VAL A 533 -13.22 16.47 -32.72
CA VAL A 533 -13.87 15.97 -31.50
C VAL A 533 -13.76 14.44 -31.43
N ASP A 534 -14.22 13.84 -30.33
CA ASP A 534 -14.08 12.40 -30.11
C ASP A 534 -14.90 11.57 -31.10
N SER A 535 -14.22 11.05 -32.13
CA SER A 535 -14.82 10.26 -33.20
C SER A 535 -15.15 8.83 -32.79
N ILE A 536 -14.43 8.28 -31.80
CA ILE A 536 -14.71 6.94 -31.28
C ILE A 536 -16.01 6.99 -30.49
N LEU A 537 -16.17 8.00 -29.61
CA LEU A 537 -17.41 8.18 -28.85
C LEU A 537 -18.60 8.38 -29.77
N THR A 538 -18.53 9.26 -30.78
CA THR A 538 -19.67 9.50 -31.68
C THR A 538 -20.05 8.23 -32.44
N ARG A 539 -19.08 7.51 -33.02
CA ARG A 539 -19.34 6.26 -33.73
C ARG A 539 -20.01 5.23 -32.83
N VAL A 540 -19.42 4.97 -31.68
CA VAL A 540 -19.88 3.92 -30.77
C VAL A 540 -21.24 4.30 -30.21
N ALA A 541 -21.45 5.56 -29.82
CA ALA A 541 -22.75 6.01 -29.37
C ALA A 541 -23.83 5.87 -30.44
N SER A 542 -23.53 6.12 -31.71
CA SER A 542 -24.45 5.87 -32.83
C SER A 542 -24.85 4.40 -32.95
N TYR A 543 -23.98 3.43 -32.64
CA TYR A 543 -24.36 2.01 -32.65
C TYR A 543 -25.45 1.69 -31.63
N TYR A 544 -25.50 2.45 -30.53
CA TYR A 544 -26.42 2.20 -29.43
C TYR A 544 -27.57 3.21 -29.32
N HIS A 545 -27.57 4.31 -30.08
CA HIS A 545 -28.52 5.43 -29.89
C HIS A 545 -29.99 4.97 -29.91
N ASP A 546 -30.26 3.93 -30.70
CA ASP A 546 -31.59 3.45 -31.06
C ASP A 546 -31.97 2.08 -30.47
N ILE A 547 -31.17 1.55 -29.52
CA ILE A 547 -31.39 0.20 -28.97
C ILE A 547 -32.74 0.00 -28.29
N GLY A 548 -33.42 1.07 -27.90
CA GLY A 548 -34.78 1.00 -27.36
C GLY A 548 -35.80 0.48 -28.38
N LYS A 549 -35.57 0.69 -29.68
CA LYS A 549 -36.47 0.23 -30.74
C LYS A 549 -36.65 -1.30 -30.77
N MET A 550 -35.72 -2.06 -30.17
CA MET A 550 -35.82 -3.52 -30.06
C MET A 550 -37.10 -4.01 -29.37
N LEU A 551 -37.70 -3.23 -28.46
CA LEU A 551 -38.89 -3.68 -27.71
C LEU A 551 -40.17 -3.67 -28.54
N LYS A 552 -40.23 -2.82 -29.58
CA LYS A 552 -41.40 -2.61 -30.43
C LYS A 552 -40.98 -2.36 -31.88
N SER A 553 -40.11 -3.23 -32.41
CA SER A 553 -39.41 -2.98 -33.67
C SER A 553 -40.36 -2.79 -34.85
N GLU A 554 -41.53 -3.45 -34.83
CA GLU A 554 -42.57 -3.37 -35.86
C GLU A 554 -43.20 -1.97 -36.01
N TYR A 555 -43.06 -1.09 -35.02
CA TYR A 555 -43.55 0.29 -35.08
C TYR A 555 -42.57 1.24 -35.79
N PHE A 556 -41.34 0.82 -36.05
CA PHE A 556 -40.33 1.66 -36.72
C PHE A 556 -40.21 1.26 -38.19
N ILE A 557 -40.33 2.25 -39.09
CA ILE A 557 -40.52 2.03 -40.53
C ILE A 557 -39.36 1.25 -41.17
N GLU A 558 -38.15 1.45 -40.68
CA GLU A 558 -36.94 0.76 -41.16
C GLU A 558 -36.97 -0.76 -40.92
N ASN A 559 -37.81 -1.25 -40.00
CA ASN A 559 -37.98 -2.68 -39.70
C ASN A 559 -39.25 -3.28 -40.31
N GLN A 560 -40.10 -2.49 -40.97
CA GLN A 560 -41.37 -2.95 -41.54
C GLN A 560 -41.16 -3.65 -42.90
N MET A 561 -40.62 -4.87 -42.89
CA MET A 561 -40.46 -5.67 -44.12
C MET A 561 -41.75 -6.45 -44.43
N GLY A 562 -42.53 -5.98 -45.40
CA GLY A 562 -43.70 -6.69 -45.93
C GLY A 562 -44.96 -6.70 -45.03
N ILE A 563 -44.97 -5.89 -43.96
CA ILE A 563 -46.12 -5.74 -43.06
C ILE A 563 -46.84 -4.41 -43.27
N LYS A 564 -48.16 -4.39 -43.02
CA LYS A 564 -48.91 -3.12 -42.99
C LYS A 564 -48.48 -2.31 -41.77
N ASN A 565 -48.16 -1.03 -41.99
CA ASN A 565 -47.72 -0.13 -40.92
C ASN A 565 -48.74 -0.09 -39.75
N PRO A 566 -48.36 -0.49 -38.53
CA PRO A 566 -49.26 -0.57 -37.38
C PRO A 566 -49.82 0.80 -36.96
N HIS A 567 -49.11 1.89 -37.27
CA HIS A 567 -49.58 3.27 -37.01
C HIS A 567 -50.86 3.65 -37.75
N ASN A 568 -51.26 2.88 -38.77
CA ASN A 568 -52.53 3.11 -39.46
C ASN A 568 -53.76 2.83 -38.58
N LYS A 569 -53.60 2.03 -37.52
CA LYS A 569 -54.68 1.68 -36.58
C LYS A 569 -54.68 2.54 -35.32
N LEU A 570 -53.74 3.46 -35.17
CA LEU A 570 -53.54 4.24 -33.96
C LEU A 570 -53.89 5.72 -34.17
N THR A 571 -54.24 6.40 -33.07
CA THR A 571 -54.30 7.86 -33.06
C THR A 571 -52.88 8.45 -33.23
N PRO A 572 -52.74 9.67 -33.77
CA PRO A 572 -51.45 10.32 -33.88
C PRO A 572 -50.72 10.46 -32.53
N GLN A 573 -51.46 10.79 -31.46
CA GLN A 573 -50.91 10.92 -30.11
C GLN A 573 -50.34 9.59 -29.60
N LEU A 574 -51.08 8.49 -29.77
CA LEU A 574 -50.61 7.16 -29.32
C LEU A 574 -49.39 6.71 -30.13
N SER A 575 -49.36 7.02 -31.43
CA SER A 575 -48.19 6.78 -32.28
C SER A 575 -46.95 7.52 -31.77
N CYS A 576 -47.08 8.80 -31.42
CA CYS A 576 -46.00 9.57 -30.83
C CYS A 576 -45.54 9.01 -29.49
N ILE A 577 -46.44 8.60 -28.61
CA ILE A 577 -46.07 8.00 -27.31
C ILE A 577 -45.22 6.73 -27.52
N ILE A 578 -45.59 5.88 -28.48
CA ILE A 578 -44.81 4.67 -28.82
C ILE A 578 -43.44 5.05 -29.36
N LEU A 579 -43.36 6.02 -30.29
CA LEU A 579 -42.08 6.45 -30.84
C LEU A 579 -41.21 7.08 -29.76
N ILE A 580 -41.73 7.96 -28.91
CA ILE A 580 -40.95 8.61 -27.84
C ILE A 580 -40.41 7.59 -26.83
N SER A 581 -41.12 6.47 -26.60
CA SER A 581 -40.73 5.50 -25.57
C SER A 581 -39.38 4.82 -25.83
N HIS A 582 -38.91 4.74 -27.09
CA HIS A 582 -37.61 4.11 -27.40
C HIS A 582 -36.44 4.81 -26.71
N VAL A 583 -36.51 6.12 -26.48
CA VAL A 583 -35.43 6.85 -25.78
C VAL A 583 -35.32 6.36 -24.33
N LYS A 584 -36.45 6.32 -23.62
CA LYS A 584 -36.50 5.85 -22.22
C LYS A 584 -36.13 4.37 -22.12
N GLU A 585 -36.70 3.54 -23.00
CA GLU A 585 -36.42 2.10 -23.06
C GLU A 585 -34.95 1.83 -23.39
N GLY A 586 -34.36 2.61 -24.31
CA GLY A 586 -32.95 2.54 -24.67
C GLY A 586 -32.02 2.88 -23.50
N ILE A 587 -32.34 3.91 -22.72
CA ILE A 587 -31.59 4.25 -21.49
C ILE A 587 -31.64 3.09 -20.49
N GLU A 588 -32.81 2.49 -20.25
CA GLU A 588 -32.95 1.37 -19.32
C GLU A 588 -32.15 0.14 -19.77
N ILE A 589 -32.17 -0.18 -21.08
CA ILE A 589 -31.39 -1.27 -21.66
C ILE A 589 -29.89 -0.99 -21.53
N ALA A 590 -29.47 0.24 -21.86
CA ALA A 590 -28.07 0.66 -21.79
C ALA A 590 -27.51 0.56 -20.36
N GLN A 591 -28.27 1.04 -19.37
CA GLN A 591 -27.90 0.97 -17.96
C GLN A 591 -27.76 -0.48 -17.47
N ARG A 592 -28.70 -1.36 -17.85
CA ARG A 592 -28.64 -2.78 -17.48
C ARG A 592 -27.46 -3.50 -18.12
N ALA A 593 -27.07 -3.09 -19.33
CA ALA A 593 -25.91 -3.64 -20.02
C ALA A 593 -24.57 -3.04 -19.55
N GLY A 594 -24.59 -2.00 -18.71
CA GLY A 594 -23.38 -1.36 -18.19
C GLY A 594 -22.68 -0.44 -19.20
N LEU A 595 -23.44 0.17 -20.12
CA LEU A 595 -22.88 1.12 -21.08
C LEU A 595 -22.32 2.37 -20.35
N PRO A 596 -21.23 2.95 -20.88
CA PRO A 596 -20.72 4.27 -20.50
C PRO A 596 -21.80 5.35 -20.37
N ASN A 597 -21.68 6.21 -19.36
CA ASN A 597 -22.61 7.31 -19.13
C ASN A 597 -22.64 8.29 -20.31
N GLU A 598 -21.52 8.48 -21.00
CA GLU A 598 -21.41 9.32 -22.20
C GLU A 598 -22.26 8.77 -23.36
N ILE A 599 -22.33 7.45 -23.53
CA ILE A 599 -23.19 6.81 -24.53
C ILE A 599 -24.67 6.92 -24.11
N ILE A 600 -24.98 6.63 -22.84
CA ILE A 600 -26.34 6.76 -22.29
C ILE A 600 -26.87 8.18 -22.45
N LYS A 601 -25.99 9.18 -22.28
CA LYS A 601 -26.30 10.58 -22.49
C LYS A 601 -26.67 10.86 -23.94
N ILE A 602 -25.93 10.34 -24.91
CA ILE A 602 -26.25 10.50 -26.34
C ILE A 602 -27.57 9.79 -26.68
N ILE A 603 -27.82 8.57 -26.15
CA ILE A 603 -29.14 7.89 -26.29
C ILE A 603 -30.26 8.81 -25.81
N ARG A 604 -30.08 9.53 -24.71
CA ARG A 604 -31.09 10.46 -24.19
C ARG A 604 -31.27 11.71 -25.07
N GLU A 605 -30.19 12.23 -25.62
CA GLU A 605 -30.14 13.57 -26.25
C GLU A 605 -30.30 13.56 -27.78
N HIS A 606 -30.15 12.41 -28.46
CA HIS A 606 -30.02 12.38 -29.93
C HIS A 606 -31.23 12.95 -30.71
N HIS A 607 -32.43 12.93 -30.14
CA HIS A 607 -33.61 13.62 -30.72
C HIS A 607 -33.90 14.99 -30.12
N GLY A 608 -33.30 15.34 -28.99
CA GLY A 608 -33.56 16.59 -28.29
C GLY A 608 -35.05 16.79 -27.98
N SER A 609 -35.56 17.98 -28.30
CA SER A 609 -36.97 18.34 -28.19
C SER A 609 -37.66 18.50 -29.56
N SER A 610 -37.16 17.77 -30.56
CA SER A 610 -37.62 17.85 -31.94
C SER A 610 -39.10 17.46 -32.06
N LEU A 611 -39.78 18.05 -33.04
CA LEU A 611 -41.18 17.73 -33.35
C LEU A 611 -41.29 16.48 -34.23
N ILE A 612 -42.21 15.57 -33.91
CA ILE A 612 -42.53 14.41 -34.73
C ILE A 612 -43.53 14.83 -35.83
N VAL A 613 -42.99 15.45 -36.88
CA VAL A 613 -43.74 16.16 -37.93
C VAL A 613 -44.87 15.32 -38.57
N PRO A 614 -44.67 14.06 -39.00
CA PRO A 614 -45.72 13.32 -39.71
C PRO A 614 -47.00 13.12 -38.90
N PHE A 615 -46.88 12.89 -37.59
CA PHE A 615 -48.02 12.67 -36.70
C PHE A 615 -48.64 13.98 -36.23
N PHE A 616 -47.84 15.03 -36.04
CA PHE A 616 -48.37 16.37 -35.77
C PHE A 616 -49.25 16.88 -36.92
N GLU A 617 -48.78 16.75 -38.17
CA GLU A 617 -49.55 17.13 -39.36
C GLU A 617 -50.79 16.24 -39.54
N LYS A 618 -50.69 14.94 -39.25
CA LYS A 618 -51.85 14.04 -39.24
C LYS A 618 -52.90 14.46 -38.20
N ALA A 619 -52.47 14.84 -37.01
CA ALA A 619 -53.37 15.32 -35.95
C ALA A 619 -54.05 16.64 -36.35
N LYS A 620 -53.29 17.58 -36.93
CA LYS A 620 -53.81 18.86 -37.42
C LYS A 620 -54.84 18.68 -38.54
N LYS A 621 -54.62 17.72 -39.45
CA LYS A 621 -55.59 17.36 -40.49
C LYS A 621 -56.83 16.64 -39.95
N GLN A 622 -56.74 15.96 -38.80
CA GLN A 622 -57.89 15.30 -38.19
C GLN A 622 -58.73 16.28 -37.34
N ASN A 623 -58.09 17.23 -36.65
CA ASN A 623 -58.74 18.23 -35.80
C ASN A 623 -58.86 19.60 -36.50
N HIS A 624 -59.95 19.79 -37.24
CA HIS A 624 -60.21 21.04 -37.99
C HIS A 624 -60.68 22.23 -37.14
N LYS A 625 -61.02 22.03 -35.85
CA LYS A 625 -61.67 23.04 -34.99
C LYS A 625 -60.84 23.51 -33.79
N GLU A 626 -59.80 22.80 -33.40
CA GLU A 626 -58.97 23.12 -32.23
C GLU A 626 -57.48 23.17 -32.59
N LYS A 627 -56.75 24.08 -31.95
CA LYS A 627 -55.31 24.20 -32.11
C LYS A 627 -54.64 22.99 -31.45
N VAL A 628 -54.05 22.12 -32.25
CA VAL A 628 -53.28 20.97 -31.76
C VAL A 628 -52.04 21.48 -31.03
N ASP A 629 -51.84 21.02 -29.80
CA ASP A 629 -50.70 21.39 -28.98
C ASP A 629 -49.42 20.65 -29.45
N GLU A 630 -48.43 21.40 -29.91
CA GLU A 630 -47.14 20.86 -30.35
C GLU A 630 -46.41 20.08 -29.26
N SER A 631 -46.59 20.42 -27.98
CA SER A 631 -45.85 19.76 -26.89
C SER A 631 -46.20 18.29 -26.75
N GLN A 632 -47.37 17.86 -27.24
CA GLN A 632 -47.79 16.45 -27.25
C GLN A 632 -47.07 15.61 -28.32
N PHE A 633 -46.41 16.27 -29.28
CA PHE A 633 -45.75 15.64 -30.43
C PHE A 633 -44.24 15.88 -30.45
N ARG A 634 -43.69 16.53 -29.41
CA ARG A 634 -42.25 16.75 -29.25
C ARG A 634 -41.63 15.70 -28.35
N TYR A 635 -40.38 15.36 -28.65
CA TYR A 635 -39.57 14.58 -27.71
C TYR A 635 -39.37 15.37 -26.40
N PRO A 636 -39.27 14.69 -25.25
CA PRO A 636 -39.16 15.35 -23.95
C PRO A 636 -37.80 16.04 -23.72
N GLY A 637 -36.81 15.82 -24.58
CA GLY A 637 -35.45 16.32 -24.39
C GLY A 637 -34.65 15.58 -23.33
N PRO A 638 -33.50 16.16 -22.90
CA PRO A 638 -33.00 17.49 -23.26
C PRO A 638 -32.34 17.54 -24.65
N SER A 639 -32.19 18.74 -25.21
CA SER A 639 -31.41 18.99 -26.43
C SER A 639 -29.90 18.68 -26.23
N PRO A 640 -29.17 18.31 -27.30
CA PRO A 640 -27.74 18.04 -27.28
C PRO A 640 -26.92 19.02 -26.46
N SER A 641 -26.18 18.49 -25.49
CA SER A 641 -25.36 19.29 -24.58
C SER A 641 -23.85 19.20 -24.84
N THR A 642 -23.44 18.37 -25.81
CA THR A 642 -22.05 18.26 -26.29
C THR A 642 -22.00 18.26 -27.82
N LYS A 643 -20.81 18.51 -28.38
CA LYS A 643 -20.60 18.48 -29.83
C LYS A 643 -20.91 17.09 -30.39
N GLU A 644 -20.51 16.04 -29.67
CA GLU A 644 -20.72 14.64 -30.02
C GLU A 644 -22.21 14.29 -30.10
N SER A 645 -23.00 14.67 -29.08
CA SER A 645 -24.46 14.49 -29.11
C SER A 645 -25.12 15.24 -30.27
N GLY A 646 -24.63 16.44 -30.60
CA GLY A 646 -25.14 17.22 -31.74
C GLY A 646 -24.79 16.58 -33.09
N ILE A 647 -23.59 16.02 -33.23
CA ILE A 647 -23.19 15.28 -34.43
C ILE A 647 -24.08 14.05 -34.62
N VAL A 648 -24.32 13.27 -33.56
CA VAL A 648 -25.17 12.07 -33.65
C VAL A 648 -26.60 12.44 -34.05
N MET A 649 -27.18 13.50 -33.46
CA MET A 649 -28.49 14.04 -33.87
C MET A 649 -28.54 14.40 -35.36
N LEU A 650 -27.51 15.09 -35.87
CA LEU A 650 -27.45 15.50 -37.26
C LEU A 650 -27.27 14.30 -38.20
N ALA A 651 -26.40 13.36 -37.84
CA ALA A 651 -26.15 12.14 -38.61
C ALA A 651 -27.43 11.27 -38.70
N ASP A 652 -28.13 11.07 -37.58
CA ASP A 652 -29.42 10.36 -37.52
C ASP A 652 -30.46 11.03 -38.43
N SER A 653 -30.66 12.34 -38.26
CA SER A 653 -31.64 13.09 -39.04
C SER A 653 -31.34 13.07 -40.55
N VAL A 654 -30.07 13.19 -40.93
CA VAL A 654 -29.65 13.20 -42.34
C VAL A 654 -29.78 11.82 -42.96
N GLU A 655 -29.38 10.75 -42.26
CA GLU A 655 -29.52 9.36 -42.75
C GLU A 655 -30.99 8.99 -42.95
N ALA A 656 -31.83 9.28 -41.95
CA ALA A 656 -33.26 8.97 -42.01
C ALA A 656 -33.94 9.73 -43.17
N ALA A 657 -33.59 11.01 -43.35
CA ALA A 657 -34.14 11.81 -44.44
C ALA A 657 -33.63 11.36 -45.82
N SER A 658 -32.37 10.91 -45.94
CA SER A 658 -31.81 10.50 -47.23
C SER A 658 -32.46 9.23 -47.79
N ARG A 659 -32.99 8.35 -46.92
CA ARG A 659 -33.75 7.16 -47.32
C ARG A 659 -35.05 7.47 -48.05
N SER A 660 -35.59 8.68 -47.89
CA SER A 660 -36.84 9.11 -48.52
C SER A 660 -36.63 9.79 -49.88
N LEU A 661 -35.38 9.95 -50.34
CA LEU A 661 -35.07 10.49 -51.66
C LEU A 661 -35.28 9.42 -52.74
N GLU A 662 -36.19 9.66 -53.69
CA GLU A 662 -36.45 8.73 -54.81
C GLU A 662 -35.23 8.54 -55.73
N GLU A 663 -34.44 9.60 -55.94
CA GLU A 663 -33.25 9.60 -56.78
C GLU A 663 -32.13 10.41 -56.12
N PRO A 664 -31.36 9.77 -55.22
CA PRO A 664 -30.25 10.41 -54.52
C PRO A 664 -29.08 10.67 -55.48
N ASN A 665 -28.87 11.94 -55.82
CA ASN A 665 -27.64 12.40 -56.48
C ASN A 665 -26.88 13.40 -55.59
N ALA A 666 -25.60 13.63 -55.88
CA ALA A 666 -24.74 14.47 -55.03
C ALA A 666 -25.32 15.88 -54.78
N LYS A 667 -25.98 16.50 -55.77
CA LYS A 667 -26.58 17.83 -55.61
C LYS A 667 -27.80 17.79 -54.69
N ARG A 668 -28.69 16.80 -54.85
CA ARG A 668 -29.88 16.62 -53.99
C ARG A 668 -29.49 16.24 -52.57
N LEU A 669 -28.53 15.34 -52.39
CA LEU A 669 -28.00 14.97 -51.07
C LEU A 669 -27.39 16.18 -50.37
N LYS A 670 -26.57 16.98 -51.07
CA LYS A 670 -26.01 18.22 -50.50
C LYS A 670 -27.09 19.21 -50.07
N SER A 671 -28.14 19.38 -50.88
CA SER A 671 -29.28 20.24 -50.53
C SER A 671 -30.00 19.74 -49.29
N LEU A 672 -30.28 18.43 -49.23
CA LEU A 672 -30.94 17.79 -48.09
C LEU A 672 -30.13 17.95 -46.80
N ILE A 673 -28.82 17.68 -46.85
CA ILE A 673 -27.93 17.84 -45.69
C ILE A 673 -28.00 19.26 -45.15
N ASN A 674 -27.89 20.26 -46.02
CA ASN A 674 -27.96 21.67 -45.62
C ASN A 674 -29.32 22.03 -45.02
N GLU A 675 -30.41 21.55 -45.62
CA GLU A 675 -31.77 21.79 -45.14
C GLU A 675 -31.98 21.22 -43.73
N ILE A 676 -31.58 19.97 -43.48
CA ILE A 676 -31.70 19.33 -42.17
C ILE A 676 -30.85 20.03 -41.11
N ILE A 677 -29.60 20.40 -41.46
CA ILE A 677 -28.73 21.16 -40.54
C ILE A 677 -29.34 22.51 -40.20
N GLU A 678 -29.85 23.24 -41.20
CA GLU A 678 -30.52 24.51 -40.99
C GLU A 678 -31.80 24.37 -40.17
N GLU A 679 -32.60 23.33 -40.38
CA GLU A 679 -33.81 23.04 -39.61
C GLU A 679 -33.48 22.85 -38.12
N ARG A 680 -32.51 21.99 -37.80
CA ARG A 680 -32.08 21.73 -36.42
C ARG A 680 -31.48 22.96 -35.76
N PHE A 681 -30.76 23.78 -36.53
CA PHE A 681 -30.22 25.05 -36.05
C PHE A 681 -31.35 26.06 -35.74
N ARG A 682 -32.33 26.21 -36.63
CA ARG A 682 -33.46 27.15 -36.46
C ARG A 682 -34.43 26.72 -35.34
N ASP A 683 -34.65 25.42 -35.16
CA ASP A 683 -35.44 24.87 -34.03
C ASP A 683 -34.68 24.95 -32.68
N GLY A 684 -33.45 25.47 -32.67
CA GLY A 684 -32.67 25.71 -31.46
C GLY A 684 -32.13 24.44 -30.79
N GLN A 685 -32.19 23.28 -31.47
CA GLN A 685 -31.74 22.00 -30.90
C GLN A 685 -30.23 21.98 -30.60
N LEU A 686 -29.45 22.78 -31.33
CA LEU A 686 -27.99 22.79 -31.20
C LEU A 686 -27.46 23.85 -30.22
N ASN A 687 -28.34 24.65 -29.59
CA ASN A 687 -27.97 25.78 -28.74
C ASN A 687 -27.04 25.42 -27.58
N ASN A 688 -27.17 24.21 -27.03
CA ASN A 688 -26.38 23.75 -25.87
C ASN A 688 -25.18 22.87 -26.27
N SER A 689 -25.04 22.53 -27.56
CA SER A 689 -24.04 21.57 -28.06
C SER A 689 -22.61 22.13 -28.20
N GLN A 690 -22.46 23.46 -28.11
CA GLN A 690 -21.20 24.18 -28.39
C GLN A 690 -20.69 24.06 -29.84
N LEU A 691 -21.47 23.49 -30.76
CA LEU A 691 -21.16 23.48 -32.20
C LEU A 691 -21.20 24.91 -32.75
N THR A 692 -20.15 25.28 -33.49
CA THR A 692 -20.07 26.58 -34.18
C THR A 692 -20.62 26.45 -35.61
N LEU A 693 -20.95 27.58 -36.25
CA LEU A 693 -21.37 27.57 -37.67
C LEU A 693 -20.30 26.99 -38.60
N VAL A 694 -19.02 27.17 -38.26
CA VAL A 694 -17.90 26.56 -38.98
C VAL A 694 -17.91 25.04 -38.82
N ASP A 695 -18.21 24.55 -37.62
CA ASP A 695 -18.34 23.11 -37.36
C ASP A 695 -19.50 22.53 -38.19
N LEU A 696 -20.67 23.17 -38.21
CA LEU A 696 -21.85 22.70 -38.96
C LEU A 696 -21.57 22.56 -40.47
N LYS A 697 -20.85 23.53 -41.05
CA LYS A 697 -20.44 23.46 -42.46
C LYS A 697 -19.54 22.24 -42.72
N LYS A 698 -18.51 22.04 -41.90
CA LYS A 698 -17.59 20.90 -42.02
C LYS A 698 -18.30 19.56 -41.84
N ILE A 699 -19.21 19.47 -40.88
CA ILE A 699 -20.06 18.29 -40.65
C ILE A 699 -20.85 17.97 -41.94
N GLY A 700 -21.55 18.96 -42.51
CA GLY A 700 -22.32 18.74 -43.74
C GLY A 700 -21.45 18.32 -44.94
N GLU A 701 -20.27 18.92 -45.09
CA GLU A 701 -19.28 18.53 -46.11
C GLU A 701 -18.76 17.09 -45.91
N SER A 702 -18.61 16.63 -44.66
CA SER A 702 -18.15 15.27 -44.34
C SER A 702 -19.21 14.18 -44.57
N PHE A 703 -20.51 14.49 -44.44
CA PHE A 703 -21.59 13.54 -44.68
C PHE A 703 -21.76 13.20 -46.17
N LEU A 704 -21.55 14.19 -47.05
CA LEU A 704 -21.85 14.08 -48.47
C LEU A 704 -21.12 12.91 -49.16
N PRO A 705 -19.79 12.72 -49.04
CA PRO A 705 -19.10 11.60 -49.69
C PRO A 705 -19.59 10.23 -49.24
N ILE A 706 -19.97 10.08 -47.97
CA ILE A 706 -20.44 8.81 -47.41
C ILE A 706 -21.80 8.45 -48.01
N LEU A 707 -22.75 9.39 -47.99
CA LEU A 707 -24.08 9.17 -48.58
C LEU A 707 -23.99 8.93 -50.09
N VAL A 708 -23.17 9.70 -50.78
CA VAL A 708 -22.93 9.52 -52.22
C VAL A 708 -22.37 8.12 -52.50
N GLY A 709 -21.38 7.66 -51.73
CA GLY A 709 -20.84 6.31 -51.86
C GLY A 709 -21.84 5.20 -51.57
N MET A 710 -22.77 5.40 -50.63
CA MET A 710 -23.83 4.43 -50.33
C MET A 710 -24.91 4.33 -51.39
N TYR A 711 -25.31 5.47 -51.97
CA TYR A 711 -26.38 5.55 -52.96
C TYR A 711 -25.90 5.46 -54.40
N HIS A 712 -24.58 5.46 -54.65
CA HIS A 712 -24.03 5.12 -55.96
C HIS A 712 -24.36 3.66 -56.27
N LEU A 713 -25.28 3.49 -57.22
CA LEU A 713 -25.59 2.21 -57.87
C LEU A 713 -24.28 1.51 -58.24
N ARG A 714 -24.11 0.27 -57.76
CA ARG A 714 -23.20 -0.67 -58.42
C ARG A 714 -23.61 -0.68 -59.89
N VAL A 715 -22.72 -0.21 -60.76
CA VAL A 715 -22.88 -0.37 -62.21
C VAL A 715 -23.17 -1.84 -62.45
N GLU A 716 -24.34 -2.17 -62.98
CA GLU A 716 -24.63 -3.52 -63.45
C GLU A 716 -23.56 -3.84 -64.51
N TYR A 717 -22.76 -4.88 -64.26
CA TYR A 717 -21.89 -5.41 -65.29
C TYR A 717 -22.78 -6.03 -66.38
N PRO A 718 -22.56 -5.69 -67.67
CA PRO A 718 -23.42 -6.10 -68.78
C PRO A 718 -23.49 -7.61 -69.00
#